data_AF-A0A1V6YFT6-F1
#
_entry.id   AF-A0A1V6YFT6-F1
#
_cell.length_a   1.000
_cell.length_b   1.000
_cell.length_c   1.000
_cell.angle_alpha   90.00
_cell.angle_beta   90.00
_cell.angle_gamma   90.00
#
_symmetry.space_group_name_H-M   'P 1'
#
loop_
_entity.id
_entity.type
_entity.pdbx_description
1 polymer ?
#
loop_
_entity_poly.entity_id
_entity_poly.type
_entity_poly.pdbx_seq_one_letter_code
_entity_poly.pdbx_strand_id
1 'polypeptide(L)'
;MYLSFTDLEEAASNSLSVSARDFFNSGATNQVTLHDNYAAYRKYRLLPRVLRDVSLVNTGISLFDRDITFPLCVSPTGMQVMAHPEGELATSRACAKMGVNMGISSYANHSVEEITVAGKELGLVHHTMQLYAMKDKAKQERIVRRAEAAGCKAIFLTADSPVLGVRWNEWRNGFMPSVGLGYPMYERTSAEIQQQSHDAGFSSTNSDSHSWAMEIPWLRRVTKMEIWIKGVLTPEDVETAIEYGCDGVIISNHGGRQLDETPATIDALPACAKAAQGRIKIHIDGGIRSGVDIFKALALGAECCWVGRPAIWGLAHNGQQGVELMLKILFDDFKRSMQLTGCSVSTEKNPSPRPEAPPPCQSQECIHAASEILYNLDPHYEDIDPCTNFDQYVCGGWRERHDMRPDQGSIFAGTIMHENAQTKLRHILERTEPPQSSDADNFKKLKTAYDACLDEATVHKRGSKPLTDILDELKTIYPAKSGLVKGTQDQLTNALLYLANVGVEALASSGVTPDDRDPDNVVIMISPPREIGLPAREYYNDTKTVADYTTVLKQVVQRLAGDGFDKISEDVVAFEKKLADVTPDTQTQEDVTKYYNPLSVKETEALVPEISFTNIISSLAPHDYKGDRLIVGSPSYMKALSVLLKDTPRETILLFLQWKLIQAFADVIEDASIEPLRRFENVLAGKEPQAKEERWRKCLGRLDEGLEWSLSRFYVLDAFSEDSKKLGDQIVSDIKERFIFTLDQTSWMSPDVRRLGIEKVGNIIQKIGFPTKSPNVLDPEDVNKFYLDLKLSKDTFFENEVAVARFQLRGEWSKLGKPTNRDEWGMSAPTVNAYYNPPGNEIVFPAGIMQPPAFYGPSAPLYLAYGAFGAVSGHELSHAFDSTGRHYDESGNYTNWWDDKTVEAFEERAQCFVDQYSKFTVIGPEDKVLHVNGRLTLGENIADAGGLTASYHAWKKHDEAKPDLHLPGLDAFTKEQLFFISYGNWWCGKTTKEAAEQAIYNDPHAPKSARIIETMANSREFKNAFSCPDKKPACKLW
;
A
#
# COMPACT_ATOMS: atom_id res chain seq x y z
N MET A 1 -47.67 -23.95 -12.56
CA MET A 1 -47.81 -22.53 -12.94
C MET A 1 -46.40 -21.97 -12.94
N TYR A 2 -45.88 -21.55 -14.09
CA TYR A 2 -44.53 -20.97 -14.19
C TYR A 2 -44.63 -19.49 -13.87
N LEU A 3 -44.01 -19.07 -12.77
CA LEU A 3 -44.07 -17.70 -12.26
C LEU A 3 -42.77 -16.94 -12.50
N SER A 4 -41.68 -17.63 -12.80
CA SER A 4 -40.36 -17.03 -13.03
C SER A 4 -39.61 -17.67 -14.21
N PHE A 5 -38.56 -16.98 -14.67
CA PHE A 5 -37.63 -17.54 -15.65
C PHE A 5 -36.83 -18.72 -15.12
N THR A 6 -36.57 -18.77 -13.81
CA THR A 6 -35.90 -19.90 -13.18
C THR A 6 -36.75 -21.17 -13.29
N ASP A 7 -38.08 -21.05 -13.10
CA ASP A 7 -39.00 -22.18 -13.26
C ASP A 7 -38.98 -22.71 -14.71
N LEU A 8 -38.92 -21.80 -15.69
CA LEU A 8 -38.92 -22.13 -17.11
C LEU A 8 -37.57 -22.73 -17.54
N GLU A 9 -36.46 -22.18 -17.07
CA GLU A 9 -35.10 -22.69 -17.30
C GLU A 9 -34.94 -24.10 -16.73
N GLU A 10 -35.42 -24.35 -15.51
CA GLU A 10 -35.36 -25.66 -14.86
C GLU A 10 -36.21 -26.69 -15.64
N ALA A 11 -37.45 -26.35 -15.97
CA ALA A 11 -38.34 -27.26 -16.72
C ALA A 11 -37.80 -27.59 -18.11
N ALA A 12 -37.25 -26.60 -18.81
CA ALA A 12 -36.60 -26.78 -20.11
C ALA A 12 -35.33 -27.62 -20.00
N SER A 13 -34.49 -27.35 -18.99
CA SER A 13 -33.24 -28.08 -18.80
C SER A 13 -33.49 -29.56 -18.50
N ASN A 14 -34.63 -29.89 -17.88
CA ASN A 14 -35.06 -31.25 -17.61
C ASN A 14 -35.65 -31.97 -18.85
N SER A 15 -36.13 -31.23 -19.86
CA SER A 15 -36.66 -31.82 -21.10
C SER A 15 -35.60 -32.01 -22.19
N LEU A 16 -34.45 -31.33 -22.07
CA LEU A 16 -33.35 -31.42 -23.02
C LEU A 16 -32.45 -32.65 -22.78
N SER A 17 -31.91 -33.19 -23.86
CA SER A 17 -30.77 -34.13 -23.75
C SER A 17 -29.58 -33.44 -23.08
N VAL A 18 -28.72 -34.18 -22.37
CA VAL A 18 -27.53 -33.62 -21.69
C VAL A 18 -26.66 -32.80 -22.66
N SER A 19 -26.45 -33.31 -23.87
CA SER A 19 -25.69 -32.60 -24.92
C SER A 19 -26.33 -31.28 -25.31
N ALA A 20 -27.65 -31.26 -25.57
CA ALA A 20 -28.38 -30.04 -25.92
C ALA A 20 -28.46 -29.05 -24.75
N ARG A 21 -28.73 -29.54 -23.54
CA ARG A 21 -28.77 -28.73 -22.32
C ARG A 21 -27.44 -28.04 -22.08
N ASP A 22 -26.34 -28.79 -22.09
CA ASP A 22 -25.02 -28.24 -21.78
C ASP A 22 -24.55 -27.30 -22.90
N PHE A 23 -24.90 -27.59 -24.16
CA PHE A 23 -24.71 -26.66 -25.28
C PHE A 23 -25.44 -25.34 -25.05
N PHE A 24 -26.74 -25.37 -24.70
CA PHE A 24 -27.55 -24.16 -24.56
C PHE A 24 -27.37 -23.42 -23.24
N ASN A 25 -26.87 -24.06 -22.17
CA ASN A 25 -26.75 -23.45 -20.85
C ASN A 25 -25.31 -23.06 -20.47
N SER A 26 -24.28 -23.55 -21.18
CA SER A 26 -22.89 -23.25 -20.84
C SER A 26 -22.33 -21.97 -21.47
N GLY A 27 -21.33 -21.37 -20.83
CA GLY A 27 -20.49 -20.28 -21.33
C GLY A 27 -19.08 -20.75 -21.72
N ALA A 28 -18.21 -19.80 -22.06
CA ALA A 28 -16.78 -20.04 -22.30
C ALA A 28 -16.06 -20.40 -21.00
N THR A 29 -15.08 -21.31 -21.08
CA THR A 29 -14.15 -21.68 -19.99
C THR A 29 -14.78 -21.80 -18.59
N ASN A 30 -14.47 -20.87 -17.68
CA ASN A 30 -14.91 -20.84 -16.28
C ASN A 30 -16.34 -20.30 -16.12
N GLN A 31 -16.91 -19.74 -17.18
CA GLN A 31 -18.28 -19.23 -17.26
C GLN A 31 -18.54 -18.01 -16.36
N VAL A 32 -17.49 -17.24 -16.06
CA VAL A 32 -17.56 -16.00 -15.26
C VAL A 32 -18.46 -14.98 -15.96
N THR A 33 -18.19 -14.67 -17.23
CA THR A 33 -18.99 -13.72 -18.02
C THR A 33 -20.45 -14.17 -18.16
N LEU A 34 -20.72 -15.48 -18.22
CA LEU A 34 -22.09 -15.99 -18.26
C LEU A 34 -22.83 -15.63 -16.97
N HIS A 35 -22.18 -15.81 -15.81
CA HIS A 35 -22.74 -15.46 -14.51
C HIS A 35 -22.93 -13.95 -14.35
N ASP A 36 -21.90 -13.18 -14.68
CA ASP A 36 -21.88 -11.74 -14.56
C ASP A 36 -22.95 -11.07 -15.41
N ASN A 37 -23.19 -11.58 -16.63
CA ASN A 37 -24.19 -11.04 -17.54
C ASN A 37 -25.58 -10.91 -16.89
N TYR A 38 -26.03 -11.91 -16.12
CA TYR A 38 -27.34 -11.81 -15.46
C TYR A 38 -27.24 -11.22 -14.04
N ALA A 39 -26.12 -11.41 -13.34
CA ALA A 39 -25.93 -10.87 -12.00
C ALA A 39 -25.82 -9.33 -12.02
N ALA A 40 -25.19 -8.75 -13.04
CA ALA A 40 -24.92 -7.30 -13.14
C ALA A 40 -26.19 -6.45 -13.19
N TYR A 41 -27.30 -6.97 -13.72
CA TYR A 41 -28.59 -6.25 -13.66
C TYR A 41 -29.05 -5.96 -12.22
N ARG A 42 -28.57 -6.73 -11.24
CA ARG A 42 -28.84 -6.52 -9.81
C ARG A 42 -28.03 -5.37 -9.21
N LYS A 43 -27.13 -4.71 -9.93
CA LYS A 43 -26.45 -3.49 -9.50
C LYS A 43 -27.40 -2.28 -9.56
N TYR A 44 -28.33 -2.29 -10.51
CA TYR A 44 -29.25 -1.17 -10.75
C TYR A 44 -30.53 -1.31 -9.90
N ARG A 45 -30.92 -0.22 -9.23
CA ARG A 45 -32.18 -0.09 -8.48
C ARG A 45 -33.14 0.83 -9.23
N LEU A 46 -34.42 0.50 -9.21
CA LEU A 46 -35.46 1.35 -9.77
C LEU A 46 -35.97 2.27 -8.68
N LEU A 47 -36.12 3.56 -8.99
CA LEU A 47 -36.71 4.54 -8.08
C LEU A 47 -38.17 4.78 -8.48
N PRO A 48 -39.17 4.33 -7.69
CA PRO A 48 -40.57 4.55 -7.99
C PRO A 48 -40.94 6.04 -8.00
N ARG A 49 -41.78 6.45 -8.96
CA ARG A 49 -42.45 7.76 -8.94
C ARG A 49 -43.90 7.55 -8.53
N VAL A 50 -44.24 7.96 -7.32
CA VAL A 50 -45.59 7.83 -6.76
C VAL A 50 -46.54 8.90 -7.30
N LEU A 51 -47.86 8.63 -7.26
CA LEU A 51 -48.94 9.53 -7.68
C LEU A 51 -48.88 9.95 -9.16
N ARG A 52 -48.48 9.04 -10.07
CA ARG A 52 -48.58 9.23 -11.52
C ARG A 52 -49.69 8.34 -12.10
N ASP A 53 -50.46 8.87 -13.04
CA ASP A 53 -51.48 8.09 -13.75
C ASP A 53 -50.81 7.09 -14.69
N VAL A 54 -51.04 5.81 -14.42
CA VAL A 54 -50.53 4.66 -15.20
C VAL A 54 -51.68 3.75 -15.65
N SER A 55 -52.90 4.30 -15.74
CA SER A 55 -54.08 3.57 -16.22
C SER A 55 -53.95 3.16 -17.70
N LEU A 56 -53.23 3.96 -18.49
CA LEU A 56 -52.94 3.73 -19.91
C LEU A 56 -51.42 3.71 -20.14
N VAL A 57 -50.78 2.56 -19.91
CA VAL A 57 -49.35 2.37 -20.23
C VAL A 57 -49.18 1.92 -21.68
N ASN A 58 -48.42 2.69 -22.45
CA ASN A 58 -47.95 2.29 -23.77
C ASN A 58 -46.55 1.65 -23.68
N THR A 59 -46.51 0.34 -23.85
CA THR A 59 -45.26 -0.44 -23.81
C THR A 59 -44.55 -0.51 -25.17
N GLY A 60 -45.24 -0.20 -26.27
CA GLY A 60 -44.73 -0.45 -27.63
C GLY A 60 -43.66 0.53 -28.07
N ILE A 61 -42.86 0.13 -29.05
CA ILE A 61 -41.87 0.97 -29.73
C ILE A 61 -41.94 0.74 -31.24
N SER A 62 -41.44 1.69 -32.03
CA SER A 62 -41.25 1.52 -33.47
C SER A 62 -39.85 0.95 -33.76
N LEU A 63 -39.77 -0.20 -34.43
CA LEU A 63 -38.53 -0.88 -34.79
C LEU A 63 -38.64 -1.53 -36.18
N PHE A 64 -37.66 -1.28 -37.05
CA PHE A 64 -37.60 -1.75 -38.44
C PHE A 64 -38.88 -1.46 -39.25
N ASP A 65 -39.34 -0.21 -39.19
CA ASP A 65 -40.49 0.32 -39.94
C ASP A 65 -41.86 -0.20 -39.49
N ARG A 66 -41.98 -0.72 -38.26
CA ARG A 66 -43.24 -1.16 -37.66
C ARG A 66 -43.25 -0.93 -36.16
N ASP A 67 -44.44 -0.98 -35.56
CA ASP A 67 -44.55 -1.06 -34.11
C ASP A 67 -44.44 -2.51 -33.62
N ILE A 68 -43.78 -2.69 -32.48
CA ILE A 68 -43.73 -3.93 -31.73
C ILE A 68 -44.36 -3.73 -30.34
N THR A 69 -44.86 -4.82 -29.75
CA THR A 69 -45.67 -4.79 -28.52
C THR A 69 -44.91 -4.22 -27.31
N PHE A 70 -43.60 -4.48 -27.23
CA PHE A 70 -42.69 -3.98 -26.21
C PHE A 70 -41.23 -4.12 -26.70
N PRO A 71 -40.25 -3.42 -26.10
CA PRO A 71 -38.89 -3.28 -26.65
C PRO A 71 -38.00 -4.50 -26.37
N LEU A 72 -38.46 -5.67 -26.80
CA LEU A 72 -37.78 -6.95 -26.73
C LEU A 72 -37.98 -7.74 -28.03
N CYS A 73 -36.92 -8.33 -28.53
CA CYS A 73 -36.93 -9.26 -29.66
C CYS A 73 -36.20 -10.58 -29.31
N VAL A 74 -36.38 -11.62 -30.12
CA VAL A 74 -35.64 -12.89 -29.93
C VAL A 74 -34.31 -12.82 -30.68
N SER A 75 -33.20 -13.07 -29.96
CA SER A 75 -31.83 -13.01 -30.50
C SER A 75 -31.54 -14.19 -31.44
N PRO A 76 -30.73 -14.02 -32.51
CA PRO A 76 -30.28 -15.13 -33.34
C PRO A 76 -29.65 -16.25 -32.51
N THR A 77 -30.32 -17.39 -32.49
CA THR A 77 -29.83 -18.61 -31.82
C THR A 77 -29.98 -19.77 -32.79
N GLY A 78 -28.86 -20.40 -33.15
CA GLY A 78 -28.85 -21.53 -34.07
C GLY A 78 -29.20 -22.85 -33.41
N MET A 79 -29.40 -23.87 -34.24
CA MET A 79 -29.67 -25.24 -33.82
C MET A 79 -30.94 -25.43 -32.96
N GLN A 80 -32.00 -24.64 -33.20
CA GLN A 80 -33.19 -24.69 -32.32
C GLN A 80 -33.94 -26.03 -32.38
N VAL A 81 -33.74 -26.84 -33.43
CA VAL A 81 -34.36 -28.17 -33.53
C VAL A 81 -33.83 -29.13 -32.44
N MET A 82 -32.65 -28.86 -31.88
CA MET A 82 -32.13 -29.59 -30.73
C MET A 82 -32.93 -29.34 -29.44
N ALA A 83 -33.70 -28.24 -29.39
CA ALA A 83 -34.59 -27.93 -28.28
C ALA A 83 -36.03 -28.44 -28.51
N HIS A 84 -36.53 -28.35 -29.74
CA HIS A 84 -37.85 -28.85 -30.11
C HIS A 84 -37.92 -29.15 -31.62
N PRO A 85 -38.63 -30.19 -32.08
CA PRO A 85 -38.66 -30.57 -33.51
C PRO A 85 -39.04 -29.45 -34.50
N GLU A 86 -39.88 -28.51 -34.07
CA GLU A 86 -40.30 -27.36 -34.91
C GLU A 86 -39.32 -26.18 -34.91
N GLY A 87 -38.31 -26.19 -34.02
CA GLY A 87 -37.18 -25.26 -34.02
C GLY A 87 -37.53 -23.78 -34.24
N GLU A 88 -36.82 -23.18 -35.18
CA GLU A 88 -36.96 -21.77 -35.55
C GLU A 88 -38.35 -21.41 -36.10
N LEU A 89 -39.10 -22.38 -36.67
CA LEU A 89 -40.44 -22.13 -37.19
C LEU A 89 -41.43 -21.81 -36.06
N ALA A 90 -41.35 -22.56 -34.96
CA ALA A 90 -42.18 -22.33 -33.77
C ALA A 90 -41.84 -20.99 -33.10
N THR A 91 -40.55 -20.66 -32.99
CA THR A 91 -40.10 -19.37 -32.46
C THR A 91 -40.59 -18.20 -33.32
N SER A 92 -40.55 -18.34 -34.64
CA SER A 92 -41.02 -17.33 -35.60
C SER A 92 -42.52 -17.06 -35.46
N ARG A 93 -43.32 -18.13 -35.36
CA ARG A 93 -44.76 -18.02 -35.10
C ARG A 93 -45.06 -17.37 -33.75
N ALA A 94 -44.34 -17.75 -32.70
CA ALA A 94 -44.51 -17.16 -31.37
C ALA A 94 -44.20 -15.64 -31.38
N CYS A 95 -43.12 -15.23 -32.05
CA CYS A 95 -42.77 -13.82 -32.21
C CYS A 95 -43.87 -13.04 -32.95
N ALA A 96 -44.40 -13.59 -34.04
CA ALA A 96 -45.50 -12.98 -34.80
C ALA A 96 -46.76 -12.80 -33.94
N LYS A 97 -47.14 -13.83 -33.16
CA LYS A 97 -48.30 -13.77 -32.27
C LYS A 97 -48.14 -12.75 -31.15
N MET A 98 -46.95 -12.65 -30.58
CA MET A 98 -46.62 -11.73 -29.49
C MET A 98 -46.26 -10.32 -29.98
N GLY A 99 -46.21 -10.12 -31.30
CA GLY A 99 -45.92 -8.82 -31.92
C GLY A 99 -44.49 -8.33 -31.70
N VAL A 100 -43.51 -9.24 -31.63
CA VAL A 100 -42.07 -8.94 -31.52
C VAL A 100 -41.31 -9.48 -32.73
N ASN A 101 -40.07 -9.05 -32.94
CA ASN A 101 -39.24 -9.50 -34.06
C ASN A 101 -38.31 -10.66 -33.68
N MET A 102 -37.79 -11.38 -34.68
CA MET A 102 -36.90 -12.53 -34.50
C MET A 102 -35.61 -12.39 -35.31
N GLY A 103 -34.47 -12.58 -34.66
CA GLY A 103 -33.19 -12.80 -35.33
C GLY A 103 -33.02 -14.26 -35.75
N ILE A 104 -32.61 -14.48 -36.99
CA ILE A 104 -32.34 -15.81 -37.58
C ILE A 104 -30.83 -16.04 -37.58
N SER A 105 -30.39 -17.19 -37.09
CA SER A 105 -28.97 -17.57 -37.14
C SER A 105 -28.58 -18.14 -38.51
N SER A 106 -27.36 -17.87 -38.98
CA SER A 106 -26.78 -18.62 -40.10
C SER A 106 -26.63 -20.13 -39.81
N TYR A 107 -26.66 -20.54 -38.53
CA TYR A 107 -26.69 -21.94 -38.09
C TYR A 107 -28.11 -22.46 -37.79
N ALA A 108 -29.15 -21.85 -38.34
CA ALA A 108 -30.52 -22.34 -38.22
C ALA A 108 -30.71 -23.71 -38.90
N ASN A 109 -31.64 -24.52 -38.39
CA ASN A 109 -31.96 -25.82 -38.99
C ASN A 109 -33.01 -25.75 -40.10
N HIS A 110 -33.72 -24.63 -40.20
CA HIS A 110 -34.61 -24.30 -41.31
C HIS A 110 -34.04 -23.16 -42.15
N SER A 111 -34.46 -23.09 -43.41
CA SER A 111 -34.07 -22.00 -44.30
C SER A 111 -34.72 -20.67 -43.88
N VAL A 112 -34.09 -19.54 -44.23
CA VAL A 112 -34.64 -18.20 -43.96
C VAL A 112 -36.02 -18.02 -44.61
N GLU A 113 -36.26 -18.66 -45.75
CA GLU A 113 -37.54 -18.63 -46.44
C GLU A 113 -38.63 -19.36 -45.62
N GLU A 114 -38.37 -20.57 -45.14
CA GLU A 114 -39.32 -21.32 -44.30
C GLU A 114 -39.63 -20.59 -42.99
N ILE A 115 -38.60 -20.05 -42.32
CA ILE A 115 -38.75 -19.35 -41.04
C ILE A 115 -39.58 -18.07 -41.21
N THR A 116 -39.31 -17.29 -42.26
CA THR A 116 -40.05 -16.04 -42.51
C THR A 116 -41.50 -16.31 -42.90
N VAL A 117 -41.75 -17.35 -43.70
CA VAL A 117 -43.11 -17.78 -44.07
C VAL A 117 -43.89 -18.21 -42.83
N ALA A 118 -43.31 -19.09 -41.98
CA ALA A 118 -43.98 -19.58 -40.78
C ALA A 118 -44.48 -18.45 -39.87
N GLY A 119 -43.68 -17.40 -39.67
CA GLY A 119 -44.11 -16.24 -38.90
C GLY A 119 -45.19 -15.40 -39.60
N LYS A 120 -45.00 -15.11 -40.90
CA LYS A 120 -45.92 -14.27 -41.69
C LYS A 120 -47.31 -14.88 -41.84
N GLU A 121 -47.42 -16.21 -41.84
CA GLU A 121 -48.71 -16.91 -41.85
C GLU A 121 -49.55 -16.62 -40.61
N LEU A 122 -48.92 -16.29 -39.48
CA LEU A 122 -49.59 -16.10 -38.19
C LEU A 122 -49.83 -14.64 -37.83
N GLY A 123 -49.00 -13.72 -38.34
CA GLY A 123 -49.12 -12.29 -38.08
C GLY A 123 -47.97 -11.49 -38.67
N LEU A 124 -48.01 -10.17 -38.50
CA LEU A 124 -46.91 -9.32 -38.90
C LEU A 124 -45.70 -9.63 -37.99
N VAL A 125 -44.56 -9.98 -38.59
CA VAL A 125 -43.25 -10.16 -37.92
C VAL A 125 -42.14 -9.69 -38.86
N HIS A 126 -41.11 -9.04 -38.32
CA HIS A 126 -39.86 -8.83 -39.06
C HIS A 126 -38.77 -9.76 -38.56
N HIS A 127 -37.89 -10.10 -39.49
CA HIS A 127 -36.75 -10.96 -39.23
C HIS A 127 -35.44 -10.21 -39.50
N THR A 128 -34.42 -10.51 -38.72
CA THR A 128 -33.04 -10.11 -39.01
C THR A 128 -32.21 -11.35 -39.28
N MET A 129 -31.09 -11.20 -39.98
CA MET A 129 -30.22 -12.32 -40.32
C MET A 129 -28.84 -12.13 -39.70
N GLN A 130 -28.47 -13.02 -38.80
CA GLN A 130 -27.12 -13.09 -38.27
C GLN A 130 -26.17 -13.62 -39.33
N LEU A 131 -25.03 -12.95 -39.46
CA LEU A 131 -23.97 -13.34 -40.38
C LEU A 131 -22.64 -13.42 -39.64
N TYR A 132 -21.90 -14.50 -39.85
CA TYR A 132 -20.48 -14.59 -39.52
C TYR A 132 -19.68 -14.22 -40.76
N ALA A 133 -18.51 -13.61 -40.58
CA ALA A 133 -17.59 -13.41 -41.69
C ALA A 133 -17.10 -14.78 -42.19
N MET A 134 -17.21 -15.06 -43.48
CA MET A 134 -16.89 -16.37 -44.05
C MET A 134 -15.65 -16.31 -44.94
N LYS A 135 -14.94 -17.44 -45.01
CA LYS A 135 -13.83 -17.62 -45.96
C LYS A 135 -14.34 -17.60 -47.42
N ASP A 136 -15.50 -18.19 -47.66
CA ASP A 136 -16.18 -18.16 -48.96
C ASP A 136 -17.13 -16.95 -49.05
N LYS A 137 -16.62 -15.85 -49.63
CA LYS A 137 -17.41 -14.62 -49.82
C LYS A 137 -18.59 -14.79 -50.79
N ALA A 138 -18.50 -15.69 -51.77
CA ALA A 138 -19.61 -15.93 -52.69
C ALA A 138 -20.77 -16.62 -51.97
N LYS A 139 -20.47 -17.57 -51.07
CA LYS A 139 -21.47 -18.18 -50.19
C LYS A 139 -22.04 -17.17 -49.19
N GLN A 140 -21.19 -16.34 -48.59
CA GLN A 140 -21.64 -15.27 -47.70
C GLN A 140 -22.60 -14.30 -48.42
N GLU A 141 -22.32 -13.92 -49.67
CA GLU A 141 -23.23 -13.11 -50.47
C GLU A 141 -24.56 -13.81 -50.73
N ARG A 142 -24.56 -15.11 -51.08
CA ARG A 142 -25.81 -15.87 -51.29
C ARG A 142 -26.70 -15.86 -50.05
N ILE A 143 -26.12 -16.01 -48.86
CA ILE A 143 -26.85 -15.92 -47.58
C ILE A 143 -27.52 -14.56 -47.44
N VAL A 144 -26.78 -13.48 -47.69
CA VAL A 144 -27.28 -12.10 -47.61
C VAL A 144 -28.42 -11.87 -48.60
N ARG A 145 -28.27 -12.30 -49.86
CA ARG A 145 -29.29 -12.14 -50.91
C ARG A 145 -30.56 -12.93 -50.60
N ARG A 146 -30.43 -14.15 -50.07
CA ARG A 146 -31.57 -14.97 -49.67
C ARG A 146 -32.33 -14.34 -48.51
N ALA A 147 -31.62 -13.83 -47.51
CA ALA A 147 -32.24 -13.11 -46.40
C ALA A 147 -32.97 -11.84 -46.87
N GLU A 148 -32.36 -11.06 -47.76
CA GLU A 148 -32.98 -9.88 -48.36
C GLU A 148 -34.26 -10.25 -49.13
N ALA A 149 -34.20 -11.28 -49.97
CA ALA A 149 -35.34 -11.76 -50.76
C ALA A 149 -36.47 -12.33 -49.88
N ALA A 150 -36.13 -12.97 -48.76
CA ALA A 150 -37.10 -13.44 -47.76
C ALA A 150 -37.73 -12.28 -46.95
N GLY A 151 -37.20 -11.06 -47.10
CA GLY A 151 -37.71 -9.85 -46.46
C GLY A 151 -37.14 -9.59 -45.07
N CYS A 152 -35.94 -10.10 -44.77
CA CYS A 152 -35.22 -9.68 -43.58
C CYS A 152 -34.91 -8.17 -43.64
N LYS A 153 -34.92 -7.52 -42.48
CA LYS A 153 -34.75 -6.07 -42.35
C LYS A 153 -33.31 -5.63 -42.10
N ALA A 154 -32.53 -6.48 -41.44
CA ALA A 154 -31.16 -6.18 -41.06
C ALA A 154 -30.24 -7.40 -41.12
N ILE A 155 -28.97 -7.16 -41.41
CA ILE A 155 -27.86 -8.08 -41.16
C ILE A 155 -27.26 -7.77 -39.79
N PHE A 156 -27.14 -8.79 -38.94
CA PHE A 156 -26.41 -8.73 -37.68
C PHE A 156 -25.05 -9.40 -37.87
N LEU A 157 -24.04 -8.61 -38.25
CA LEU A 157 -22.68 -9.11 -38.41
C LEU A 157 -22.10 -9.39 -37.02
N THR A 158 -21.79 -10.67 -36.75
CA THR A 158 -21.19 -11.10 -35.48
C THR A 158 -19.68 -10.86 -35.52
N ALA A 159 -19.22 -9.85 -34.78
CA ALA A 159 -17.82 -9.39 -34.78
C ALA A 159 -16.97 -10.02 -33.66
N ASP A 160 -17.58 -10.49 -32.57
CA ASP A 160 -16.88 -11.07 -31.40
C ASP A 160 -16.50 -12.56 -31.55
N SER A 161 -16.60 -13.10 -32.77
CA SER A 161 -16.37 -14.52 -33.05
C SER A 161 -15.45 -14.78 -34.27
N PRO A 162 -14.24 -14.17 -34.37
CA PRO A 162 -13.26 -14.52 -35.40
C PRO A 162 -12.86 -15.99 -35.34
N VAL A 163 -12.78 -16.51 -34.12
CA VAL A 163 -12.55 -17.92 -33.78
C VAL A 163 -13.65 -18.39 -32.83
N LEU A 164 -13.87 -19.69 -32.75
CA LEU A 164 -14.87 -20.24 -31.84
C LEU A 164 -14.33 -20.21 -30.39
N GLY A 165 -15.13 -19.67 -29.47
CA GLY A 165 -14.80 -19.71 -28.05
C GLY A 165 -14.70 -21.14 -27.48
N VAL A 166 -13.75 -21.35 -26.57
CA VAL A 166 -13.56 -22.64 -25.89
C VAL A 166 -14.61 -22.82 -24.80
N ARG A 167 -15.39 -23.90 -24.90
CA ARG A 167 -16.43 -24.26 -23.92
C ARG A 167 -16.15 -25.65 -23.37
N TRP A 168 -15.65 -25.74 -22.14
CA TRP A 168 -15.21 -27.02 -21.56
C TRP A 168 -16.30 -28.08 -21.52
N ASN A 169 -17.56 -27.70 -21.33
CA ASN A 169 -18.66 -28.66 -21.31
C ASN A 169 -18.91 -29.27 -22.71
N GLU A 170 -18.72 -28.51 -23.79
CA GLU A 170 -18.81 -29.06 -25.15
C GLU A 170 -17.67 -30.05 -25.43
N TRP A 171 -16.46 -29.75 -24.96
CA TRP A 171 -15.32 -30.65 -25.08
C TRP A 171 -15.48 -31.93 -24.24
N ARG A 172 -15.88 -31.78 -22.96
CA ARG A 172 -16.09 -32.90 -22.03
C ARG A 172 -17.18 -33.85 -22.52
N ASN A 173 -18.24 -33.32 -23.12
CA ASN A 173 -19.37 -34.11 -23.60
C ASN A 173 -19.27 -34.51 -25.07
N GLY A 174 -18.18 -34.15 -25.76
CA GLY A 174 -18.00 -34.44 -27.18
C GLY A 174 -19.14 -33.89 -28.05
N PHE A 175 -19.53 -32.63 -27.84
CA PHE A 175 -20.70 -32.04 -28.47
C PHE A 175 -20.66 -32.17 -30.00
N MET A 176 -21.73 -32.74 -30.55
CA MET A 176 -22.04 -32.81 -31.97
C MET A 176 -23.53 -32.53 -32.20
N PRO A 177 -23.90 -31.81 -33.28
CA PRO A 177 -25.30 -31.65 -33.67
C PRO A 177 -25.99 -33.00 -33.87
N SER A 178 -27.28 -33.12 -33.55
CA SER A 178 -28.02 -34.38 -33.68
C SER A 178 -28.07 -34.87 -35.14
N VAL A 179 -28.00 -36.20 -35.33
CA VAL A 179 -28.12 -36.83 -36.64
C VAL A 179 -29.47 -36.49 -37.27
N GLY A 180 -29.46 -36.11 -38.54
CA GLY A 180 -30.64 -35.65 -39.28
C GLY A 180 -30.76 -34.12 -39.37
N LEU A 181 -29.98 -33.36 -38.60
CA LEU A 181 -29.99 -31.89 -38.66
C LEU A 181 -29.02 -31.34 -39.70
N GLY A 182 -29.52 -30.47 -40.58
CA GLY A 182 -28.73 -29.72 -41.57
C GLY A 182 -28.57 -28.25 -41.20
N TYR A 183 -27.76 -27.52 -41.98
CA TYR A 183 -27.63 -26.06 -41.94
C TYR A 183 -27.98 -25.49 -43.33
N PRO A 184 -29.27 -25.26 -43.64
CA PRO A 184 -29.72 -24.87 -44.98
C PRO A 184 -29.12 -23.56 -45.49
N MET A 185 -28.74 -22.65 -44.59
CA MET A 185 -28.10 -21.38 -44.95
C MET A 185 -26.64 -21.57 -45.40
N TYR A 186 -25.93 -22.55 -44.85
CA TYR A 186 -24.57 -22.92 -45.28
C TYR A 186 -24.55 -23.95 -46.42
N GLU A 187 -25.73 -24.39 -46.89
CA GLU A 187 -25.89 -25.44 -47.88
C GLU A 187 -25.22 -26.76 -47.41
N ARG A 188 -25.33 -27.08 -46.11
CA ARG A 188 -24.72 -28.28 -45.51
C ARG A 188 -25.77 -29.29 -45.05
N THR A 189 -25.60 -30.52 -45.50
CA THR A 189 -26.39 -31.68 -45.10
C THR A 189 -25.95 -32.21 -43.74
N SER A 190 -26.80 -33.01 -43.09
CA SER A 190 -26.44 -33.65 -41.82
C SER A 190 -25.19 -34.53 -41.96
N ALA A 191 -25.06 -35.28 -43.07
CA ALA A 191 -23.91 -36.14 -43.31
C ALA A 191 -22.58 -35.36 -43.36
N GLU A 192 -22.58 -34.17 -43.95
CA GLU A 192 -21.39 -33.30 -44.00
C GLU A 192 -21.07 -32.69 -42.62
N ILE A 193 -22.09 -32.33 -41.85
CA ILE A 193 -21.93 -31.81 -40.48
C ILE A 193 -21.29 -32.86 -39.56
N GLN A 194 -21.66 -34.14 -39.71
CA GLN A 194 -21.11 -35.23 -38.89
C GLN A 194 -19.65 -35.59 -39.20
N GLN A 195 -19.04 -35.05 -40.27
CA GLN A 195 -17.66 -35.40 -40.67
C GLN A 195 -16.57 -34.67 -39.87
N GLN A 196 -16.93 -33.61 -39.14
CA GLN A 196 -15.97 -32.75 -38.45
C GLN A 196 -16.49 -32.41 -37.05
N SER A 197 -15.58 -32.13 -36.10
CA SER A 197 -15.98 -31.59 -34.81
C SER A 197 -16.65 -30.22 -34.99
N HIS A 198 -17.44 -29.80 -33.99
CA HIS A 198 -18.07 -28.48 -34.00
C HIS A 198 -17.06 -27.33 -34.23
N ASP A 199 -15.91 -27.41 -33.56
CA ASP A 199 -14.82 -26.43 -33.69
C ASP A 199 -14.19 -26.42 -35.10
N ALA A 200 -13.84 -27.60 -35.63
CA ALA A 200 -13.29 -27.72 -36.98
C ALA A 200 -14.29 -27.27 -38.05
N GLY A 201 -15.58 -27.55 -37.84
CA GLY A 201 -16.66 -27.11 -38.72
C GLY A 201 -16.85 -25.59 -38.73
N PHE A 202 -16.68 -24.93 -37.58
CA PHE A 202 -16.70 -23.47 -37.47
C PHE A 202 -15.47 -22.86 -38.17
N SER A 203 -14.27 -23.33 -37.82
CA SER A 203 -12.99 -22.83 -38.34
C SER A 203 -12.82 -23.06 -39.85
N SER A 204 -13.43 -24.10 -40.42
CA SER A 204 -13.42 -24.34 -41.87
C SER A 204 -14.34 -23.40 -42.66
N THR A 205 -15.32 -22.78 -41.99
CA THR A 205 -16.37 -21.97 -42.62
C THR A 205 -16.09 -20.48 -42.45
N ASN A 206 -15.77 -20.08 -41.21
CA ASN A 206 -15.67 -18.68 -40.82
C ASN A 206 -14.24 -18.16 -40.99
N SER A 207 -14.14 -16.85 -41.21
CA SER A 207 -12.88 -16.14 -41.42
C SER A 207 -12.43 -15.50 -40.10
N ASP A 208 -11.22 -15.85 -39.69
CA ASP A 208 -10.47 -15.28 -38.57
C ASP A 208 -9.74 -13.98 -38.95
N SER A 209 -9.81 -13.58 -40.23
CA SER A 209 -9.15 -12.40 -40.78
C SER A 209 -10.11 -11.24 -41.07
N HIS A 210 -11.35 -11.29 -40.57
CA HIS A 210 -12.35 -10.23 -40.79
C HIS A 210 -11.94 -8.89 -40.16
N SER A 211 -12.40 -7.77 -40.74
CA SER A 211 -12.13 -6.43 -40.24
C SER A 211 -13.20 -5.43 -40.68
N TRP A 212 -13.32 -4.31 -39.94
CA TRP A 212 -14.21 -3.20 -40.27
C TRP A 212 -14.05 -2.71 -41.72
N ALA A 213 -12.80 -2.50 -42.15
CA ALA A 213 -12.45 -2.01 -43.49
C ALA A 213 -12.86 -2.95 -44.63
N MET A 214 -13.00 -4.25 -44.34
CA MET A 214 -13.38 -5.24 -45.34
C MET A 214 -14.87 -5.54 -45.32
N GLU A 215 -15.43 -5.83 -44.15
CA GLU A 215 -16.77 -6.38 -44.04
C GLU A 215 -17.86 -5.33 -44.30
N ILE A 216 -17.73 -4.12 -43.71
CA ILE A 216 -18.80 -3.11 -43.81
C ILE A 216 -18.94 -2.57 -45.22
N PRO A 217 -17.86 -2.13 -45.91
CA PRO A 217 -17.97 -1.66 -47.28
C PRO A 217 -18.44 -2.76 -48.24
N TRP A 218 -18.09 -4.03 -47.98
CA TRP A 218 -18.57 -5.14 -48.80
C TRP A 218 -20.07 -5.37 -48.60
N LEU A 219 -20.55 -5.48 -47.36
CA LEU A 219 -21.97 -5.65 -47.06
C LEU A 219 -22.81 -4.52 -47.67
N ARG A 220 -22.37 -3.27 -47.55
CA ARG A 220 -23.05 -2.11 -48.17
C ARG A 220 -23.18 -2.21 -49.69
N ARG A 221 -22.26 -2.91 -50.38
CA ARG A 221 -22.36 -3.15 -51.83
C ARG A 221 -23.34 -4.27 -52.19
N VAL A 222 -23.54 -5.25 -51.31
CA VAL A 222 -24.29 -6.47 -51.62
C VAL A 222 -25.70 -6.53 -51.01
N THR A 223 -26.12 -5.56 -50.20
CA THR A 223 -27.49 -5.50 -49.68
C THR A 223 -27.97 -4.09 -49.39
N LYS A 224 -29.29 -3.92 -49.36
CA LYS A 224 -30.02 -2.72 -48.92
C LYS A 224 -30.61 -2.86 -47.52
N MET A 225 -30.49 -4.03 -46.88
CA MET A 225 -30.86 -4.21 -45.48
C MET A 225 -30.03 -3.29 -44.57
N GLU A 226 -30.56 -2.99 -43.38
CA GLU A 226 -29.75 -2.34 -42.35
C GLU A 226 -28.55 -3.23 -41.97
N ILE A 227 -27.40 -2.64 -41.64
CA ILE A 227 -26.20 -3.36 -41.19
C ILE A 227 -25.93 -2.99 -39.74
N TRP A 228 -25.98 -4.01 -38.90
CA TRP A 228 -25.75 -3.89 -37.46
C TRP A 228 -24.56 -4.75 -37.03
N ILE A 229 -23.81 -4.24 -36.06
CA ILE A 229 -22.67 -4.94 -35.49
C ILE A 229 -23.06 -5.54 -34.15
N LYS A 230 -22.96 -6.86 -34.04
CA LYS A 230 -23.22 -7.61 -32.82
C LYS A 230 -21.91 -8.12 -32.26
N GLY A 231 -21.70 -7.93 -30.96
CA GLY A 231 -20.42 -8.28 -30.32
C GLY A 231 -19.64 -7.06 -29.82
N VAL A 232 -20.29 -5.90 -29.71
CA VAL A 232 -19.67 -4.64 -29.27
C VAL A 232 -19.70 -4.58 -27.74
N LEU A 233 -18.58 -4.22 -27.11
CA LEU A 233 -18.50 -4.01 -25.65
C LEU A 233 -17.81 -2.70 -25.26
N THR A 234 -17.29 -1.95 -26.24
CA THR A 234 -16.46 -0.76 -25.98
C THR A 234 -17.03 0.49 -26.64
N PRO A 235 -16.89 1.67 -26.02
CA PRO A 235 -17.18 2.96 -26.65
C PRO A 235 -16.46 3.15 -28.00
N GLU A 236 -15.23 2.68 -28.12
CA GLU A 236 -14.38 2.83 -29.29
C GLU A 236 -14.94 2.08 -30.51
N ASP A 237 -15.48 0.87 -30.29
CA ASP A 237 -16.14 0.10 -31.34
C ASP A 237 -17.48 0.73 -31.75
N VAL A 238 -18.16 1.45 -30.84
CA VAL A 238 -19.36 2.23 -31.18
C VAL A 238 -19.00 3.42 -32.09
N GLU A 239 -17.94 4.17 -31.76
CA GLU A 239 -17.43 5.24 -32.62
C GLU A 239 -17.00 4.70 -33.99
N THR A 240 -16.29 3.56 -34.00
CA THR A 240 -15.90 2.90 -35.25
C THR A 240 -17.12 2.49 -36.07
N ALA A 241 -18.18 1.96 -35.45
CA ALA A 241 -19.42 1.63 -36.16
C ALA A 241 -20.08 2.87 -36.79
N ILE A 242 -20.02 4.02 -36.11
CA ILE A 242 -20.48 5.32 -36.66
C ILE A 242 -19.62 5.72 -37.86
N GLU A 243 -18.30 5.66 -37.74
CA GLU A 243 -17.36 6.02 -38.82
C GLU A 243 -17.58 5.20 -40.09
N TYR A 244 -17.84 3.90 -39.94
CA TYR A 244 -18.13 3.01 -41.06
C TYR A 244 -19.59 3.07 -41.55
N GLY A 245 -20.42 3.92 -40.94
CA GLY A 245 -21.81 4.12 -41.34
C GLY A 245 -22.69 2.90 -41.12
N CYS A 246 -22.52 2.20 -40.01
CA CYS A 246 -23.43 1.14 -39.57
C CYS A 246 -24.78 1.74 -39.13
N ASP A 247 -25.88 1.01 -39.30
CA ASP A 247 -27.22 1.49 -38.93
C ASP A 247 -27.49 1.33 -37.42
N GLY A 248 -26.79 0.38 -36.78
CA GLY A 248 -26.91 0.14 -35.35
C GLY A 248 -25.81 -0.77 -34.79
N VAL A 249 -25.73 -0.80 -33.46
CA VAL A 249 -24.85 -1.70 -32.70
C VAL A 249 -25.66 -2.49 -31.67
N ILE A 250 -25.19 -3.70 -31.38
CA ILE A 250 -25.76 -4.57 -30.35
C ILE A 250 -24.67 -4.85 -29.32
N ILE A 251 -24.85 -4.29 -28.12
CA ILE A 251 -23.98 -4.52 -26.98
C ILE A 251 -24.14 -5.97 -26.54
N SER A 252 -23.14 -6.77 -26.82
CA SER A 252 -23.24 -8.23 -26.69
C SER A 252 -21.86 -8.85 -26.54
N ASN A 253 -21.78 -9.88 -25.70
CA ASN A 253 -20.64 -10.80 -25.59
C ASN A 253 -21.07 -12.24 -25.95
N HIS A 254 -22.08 -12.34 -26.83
CA HIS A 254 -22.69 -13.59 -27.26
C HIS A 254 -23.26 -14.46 -26.12
N GLY A 255 -23.69 -13.83 -25.02
CA GLY A 255 -24.15 -14.53 -23.82
C GLY A 255 -23.03 -15.26 -23.08
N GLY A 256 -21.82 -14.69 -23.09
CA GLY A 256 -20.61 -15.22 -22.46
C GLY A 256 -20.07 -16.48 -23.13
N ARG A 257 -20.25 -16.65 -24.44
CA ARG A 257 -19.92 -17.90 -25.17
C ARG A 257 -18.61 -17.88 -25.95
N GLN A 258 -18.03 -16.70 -26.21
CA GLN A 258 -16.84 -16.57 -27.05
C GLN A 258 -15.57 -16.35 -26.22
N LEU A 259 -15.56 -15.31 -25.39
CA LEU A 259 -14.47 -15.01 -24.48
C LEU A 259 -15.04 -14.83 -23.07
N ASP A 260 -14.45 -15.54 -22.12
CA ASP A 260 -14.76 -15.42 -20.69
C ASP A 260 -13.98 -14.26 -20.07
N GLU A 261 -14.36 -13.83 -18.87
CA GLU A 261 -13.78 -12.67 -18.18
C GLU A 261 -13.94 -11.33 -18.96
N THR A 262 -14.91 -11.27 -19.87
CA THR A 262 -15.34 -10.01 -20.50
C THR A 262 -16.41 -9.30 -19.67
N PRO A 263 -16.52 -7.96 -19.77
CA PRO A 263 -17.55 -7.20 -19.07
C PRO A 263 -18.97 -7.70 -19.33
N ALA A 264 -19.82 -7.61 -18.30
CA ALA A 264 -21.26 -7.84 -18.46
C ALA A 264 -21.86 -6.81 -19.42
N THR A 265 -22.74 -7.25 -20.31
CA THR A 265 -23.33 -6.40 -21.36
C THR A 265 -24.05 -5.16 -20.81
N ILE A 266 -24.72 -5.27 -19.65
CA ILE A 266 -25.42 -4.16 -18.99
C ILE A 266 -24.45 -3.15 -18.35
N ASP A 267 -23.22 -3.55 -18.03
CA ASP A 267 -22.17 -2.67 -17.48
C ASP A 267 -21.44 -1.93 -18.61
N ALA A 268 -21.30 -2.55 -19.79
CA ALA A 268 -20.77 -1.90 -20.99
C ALA A 268 -21.75 -0.86 -21.60
N LEU A 269 -23.07 -1.09 -21.43
CA LEU A 269 -24.12 -0.32 -22.08
C LEU A 269 -24.05 1.20 -21.83
N PRO A 270 -23.88 1.73 -20.61
CA PRO A 270 -23.91 3.18 -20.37
C PRO A 270 -22.79 3.93 -21.10
N ALA A 271 -21.59 3.36 -21.12
CA ALA A 271 -20.44 3.96 -21.82
C ALA A 271 -20.65 3.93 -23.34
N CYS A 272 -21.15 2.81 -23.87
CA CYS A 272 -21.49 2.65 -25.27
C CYS A 272 -22.64 3.57 -25.71
N ALA A 273 -23.69 3.72 -24.89
CA ALA A 273 -24.80 4.63 -25.15
C ALA A 273 -24.35 6.09 -25.14
N LYS A 274 -23.41 6.43 -24.24
CA LYS A 274 -22.77 7.74 -24.18
C LYS A 274 -21.88 8.01 -25.40
N ALA A 275 -21.24 7.00 -25.98
CA ALA A 275 -20.51 7.13 -27.25
C ALA A 275 -21.49 7.31 -28.42
N ALA A 276 -22.57 6.52 -28.46
CA ALA A 276 -23.57 6.61 -29.51
C ALA A 276 -24.16 8.04 -29.62
N GLN A 277 -24.53 8.67 -28.50
CA GLN A 277 -25.15 10.02 -28.47
C GLN A 277 -26.32 10.21 -29.45
N GLY A 278 -27.05 9.14 -29.76
CA GLY A 278 -28.11 9.14 -30.78
C GLY A 278 -27.63 9.22 -32.24
N ARG A 279 -26.31 9.19 -32.49
CA ARG A 279 -25.71 9.12 -33.84
C ARG A 279 -25.86 7.75 -34.50
N ILE A 280 -26.04 6.71 -33.69
CA ILE A 280 -26.26 5.32 -34.11
C ILE A 280 -27.25 4.65 -33.16
N LYS A 281 -28.07 3.73 -33.68
CA LYS A 281 -29.02 2.98 -32.86
C LYS A 281 -28.29 2.00 -31.96
N ILE A 282 -28.75 1.84 -30.71
CA ILE A 282 -28.10 0.96 -29.74
C ILE A 282 -29.08 -0.06 -29.13
N HIS A 283 -28.79 -1.34 -29.34
CA HIS A 283 -29.50 -2.46 -28.73
C HIS A 283 -28.59 -3.21 -27.75
N ILE A 284 -29.17 -4.06 -26.92
CA ILE A 284 -28.43 -4.95 -26.00
C ILE A 284 -28.87 -6.41 -26.14
N ASP A 285 -27.91 -7.33 -26.05
CA ASP A 285 -28.13 -8.78 -26.06
C ASP A 285 -27.25 -9.48 -25.02
N GLY A 286 -27.83 -9.83 -23.87
CA GLY A 286 -27.15 -10.56 -22.81
C GLY A 286 -27.83 -10.45 -21.43
N GLY A 287 -27.87 -11.56 -20.69
CA GLY A 287 -28.16 -11.56 -19.24
C GLY A 287 -29.62 -11.32 -18.78
N ILE A 288 -30.53 -10.93 -19.65
CA ILE A 288 -31.93 -10.61 -19.29
C ILE A 288 -32.68 -11.84 -18.74
N ARG A 289 -33.32 -11.68 -17.58
CA ARG A 289 -34.10 -12.73 -16.90
C ARG A 289 -35.47 -12.26 -16.39
N SER A 290 -35.80 -11.00 -16.53
CA SER A 290 -37.08 -10.43 -16.09
C SER A 290 -37.46 -9.20 -16.91
N GLY A 291 -38.73 -8.79 -16.86
CA GLY A 291 -39.16 -7.53 -17.45
C GLY A 291 -38.54 -6.29 -16.77
N VAL A 292 -38.11 -6.42 -15.51
CA VAL A 292 -37.34 -5.38 -14.79
C VAL A 292 -35.98 -5.14 -15.46
N ASP A 293 -35.34 -6.20 -15.97
CA ASP A 293 -34.04 -6.09 -16.64
C ASP A 293 -34.15 -5.34 -17.97
N ILE A 294 -35.23 -5.59 -18.72
CA ILE A 294 -35.56 -4.83 -19.93
C ILE A 294 -35.72 -3.36 -19.57
N PHE A 295 -36.51 -3.06 -18.53
CA PHE A 295 -36.72 -1.68 -18.08
C PHE A 295 -35.41 -0.98 -17.70
N LYS A 296 -34.51 -1.67 -17.00
CA LYS A 296 -33.17 -1.14 -16.64
C LYS A 296 -32.32 -0.86 -17.87
N ALA A 297 -32.24 -1.80 -18.81
CA ALA A 297 -31.47 -1.63 -20.04
C ALA A 297 -31.92 -0.41 -20.84
N LEU A 298 -33.23 -0.21 -21.00
CA LEU A 298 -33.75 0.98 -21.69
C LEU A 298 -33.37 2.27 -20.97
N ALA A 299 -33.49 2.27 -19.64
CA ALA A 299 -33.18 3.44 -18.82
C ALA A 299 -31.67 3.76 -18.80
N LEU A 300 -30.81 2.80 -19.15
CA LEU A 300 -29.37 2.95 -19.32
C LEU A 300 -28.94 3.28 -20.76
N GLY A 301 -29.90 3.38 -21.69
CA GLY A 301 -29.68 3.92 -23.02
C GLY A 301 -29.88 2.94 -24.17
N ALA A 302 -30.28 1.68 -23.93
CA ALA A 302 -30.69 0.79 -25.01
C ALA A 302 -32.06 1.21 -25.61
N GLU A 303 -32.25 1.00 -26.90
CA GLU A 303 -33.54 1.22 -27.58
C GLU A 303 -34.39 -0.07 -27.67
N CYS A 304 -33.73 -1.24 -27.72
CA CYS A 304 -34.39 -2.53 -27.71
C CYS A 304 -33.46 -3.61 -27.12
N CYS A 305 -34.06 -4.58 -26.45
CA CYS A 305 -33.39 -5.75 -25.90
C CYS A 305 -33.54 -6.99 -26.80
N TRP A 306 -32.59 -7.92 -26.72
CA TRP A 306 -32.63 -9.20 -27.40
C TRP A 306 -32.38 -10.36 -26.43
N VAL A 307 -33.06 -11.50 -26.62
CA VAL A 307 -32.91 -12.69 -25.77
C VAL A 307 -32.74 -13.98 -26.58
N GLY A 308 -31.66 -14.72 -26.31
CA GLY A 308 -31.38 -16.03 -26.92
C GLY A 308 -31.81 -17.21 -26.05
N ARG A 309 -31.03 -17.53 -24.99
CA ARG A 309 -31.29 -18.68 -24.08
C ARG A 309 -32.73 -18.72 -23.54
N PRO A 310 -33.34 -17.61 -23.08
CA PRO A 310 -34.76 -17.57 -22.73
C PRO A 310 -35.70 -18.18 -23.79
N ALA A 311 -35.50 -17.86 -25.07
CA ALA A 311 -36.32 -18.39 -26.16
C ALA A 311 -36.12 -19.90 -26.33
N ILE A 312 -34.88 -20.39 -26.16
CA ILE A 312 -34.59 -21.83 -26.18
C ILE A 312 -35.28 -22.56 -25.05
N TRP A 313 -35.30 -21.99 -23.84
CA TRP A 313 -36.00 -22.60 -22.71
C TRP A 313 -37.50 -22.67 -22.93
N GLY A 314 -38.10 -21.57 -23.42
CA GLY A 314 -39.51 -21.59 -23.84
C GLY A 314 -39.78 -22.68 -24.88
N LEU A 315 -38.94 -22.76 -25.90
CA LEU A 315 -39.07 -23.73 -26.98
C LEU A 315 -38.95 -25.18 -26.49
N ALA A 316 -37.94 -25.47 -25.66
CA ALA A 316 -37.73 -26.81 -25.07
C ALA A 316 -38.82 -27.22 -24.09
N HIS A 317 -39.45 -26.25 -23.42
CA HIS A 317 -40.53 -26.52 -22.49
C HIS A 317 -41.80 -26.99 -23.21
N ASN A 318 -42.25 -26.27 -24.25
CA ASN A 318 -43.52 -26.58 -24.92
C ASN A 318 -43.65 -25.97 -26.33
N GLY A 319 -42.60 -26.04 -27.15
CA GLY A 319 -42.63 -25.58 -28.53
C GLY A 319 -43.03 -24.10 -28.66
N GLN A 320 -43.91 -23.79 -29.62
CA GLN A 320 -44.41 -22.43 -29.83
C GLN A 320 -45.07 -21.84 -28.58
N GLN A 321 -45.93 -22.60 -27.89
CA GLN A 321 -46.65 -22.11 -26.71
C GLN A 321 -45.69 -21.77 -25.56
N GLY A 322 -44.56 -22.46 -25.45
CA GLY A 322 -43.55 -22.16 -24.44
C GLY A 322 -42.77 -20.87 -24.75
N VAL A 323 -42.48 -20.57 -26.02
CA VAL A 323 -41.91 -19.27 -26.42
C VAL A 323 -42.93 -18.13 -26.22
N GLU A 324 -44.22 -18.37 -26.50
CA GLU A 324 -45.29 -17.41 -26.18
C GLU A 324 -45.38 -17.13 -24.68
N LEU A 325 -45.29 -18.18 -23.84
CA LEU A 325 -45.26 -18.06 -22.39
C LEU A 325 -44.06 -17.23 -21.92
N MET A 326 -42.87 -17.51 -22.45
CA MET A 326 -41.64 -16.77 -22.17
C MET A 326 -41.81 -15.26 -22.44
N LEU A 327 -42.29 -14.91 -23.64
CA LEU A 327 -42.50 -13.51 -24.04
C LEU A 327 -43.58 -12.84 -23.17
N LYS A 328 -44.62 -13.58 -22.81
CA LYS A 328 -45.69 -13.08 -21.93
C LYS A 328 -45.18 -12.76 -20.52
N ILE A 329 -44.34 -13.63 -19.94
CA ILE A 329 -43.74 -13.37 -18.62
C ILE A 329 -42.91 -12.08 -18.65
N LEU A 330 -42.04 -11.90 -19.64
CA LEU A 330 -41.24 -10.67 -19.78
C LEU A 330 -42.10 -9.43 -20.00
N PHE A 331 -43.14 -9.55 -20.83
CA PHE A 331 -44.08 -8.45 -21.08
C PHE A 331 -44.83 -8.02 -19.82
N ASP A 332 -45.42 -8.97 -19.10
CA ASP A 332 -46.22 -8.68 -17.91
C ASP A 332 -45.36 -8.04 -16.80
N ASP A 333 -44.13 -8.52 -16.62
CA ASP A 333 -43.15 -7.94 -15.68
C ASP A 333 -42.68 -6.54 -16.11
N PHE A 334 -42.44 -6.34 -17.41
CA PHE A 334 -41.98 -5.07 -17.95
C PHE A 334 -43.06 -4.00 -17.79
N LYS A 335 -44.31 -4.33 -18.19
CA LYS A 335 -45.47 -3.46 -18.02
C LYS A 335 -45.69 -3.12 -16.55
N ARG A 336 -45.58 -4.10 -15.65
CA ARG A 336 -45.70 -3.86 -14.21
C ARG A 336 -44.59 -2.96 -13.68
N SER A 337 -43.36 -3.12 -14.17
CA SER A 337 -42.22 -2.27 -13.82
C SER A 337 -42.46 -0.83 -14.24
N MET A 338 -42.97 -0.59 -15.45
CA MET A 338 -43.37 0.74 -15.92
C MET A 338 -44.45 1.35 -15.02
N GLN A 339 -45.50 0.59 -14.71
CA GLN A 339 -46.61 1.05 -13.86
C GLN A 339 -46.12 1.44 -12.45
N LEU A 340 -45.32 0.58 -11.81
CA LEU A 340 -44.81 0.81 -10.46
C LEU A 340 -43.75 1.91 -10.39
N THR A 341 -43.07 2.21 -11.50
CA THR A 341 -42.14 3.35 -11.60
C THR A 341 -42.80 4.65 -12.03
N GLY A 342 -44.11 4.64 -12.31
CA GLY A 342 -44.84 5.83 -12.75
C GLY A 342 -44.48 6.26 -14.18
N CYS A 343 -44.13 5.31 -15.05
CA CYS A 343 -43.81 5.56 -16.46
C CYS A 343 -45.00 5.16 -17.33
N SER A 344 -45.49 6.10 -18.15
CA SER A 344 -46.71 5.89 -18.95
C SER A 344 -46.41 5.58 -20.43
N VAL A 345 -45.23 5.95 -20.93
CA VAL A 345 -44.76 5.66 -22.29
C VAL A 345 -43.36 5.06 -22.25
N SER A 346 -43.13 4.00 -23.02
CA SER A 346 -41.85 3.28 -23.13
C SER A 346 -40.67 4.17 -23.57
N THR A 347 -40.94 5.27 -24.27
CA THR A 347 -39.96 6.23 -24.81
C THR A 347 -39.73 7.47 -23.94
N GLU A 348 -40.39 7.60 -22.78
CA GLU A 348 -40.09 8.69 -21.85
C GLU A 348 -38.62 8.58 -21.40
N LYS A 349 -37.83 9.66 -21.54
CA LYS A 349 -36.48 9.75 -20.96
C LYS A 349 -36.61 9.66 -19.45
N ASN A 350 -36.52 8.44 -18.94
CA ASN A 350 -36.64 8.15 -17.54
C ASN A 350 -35.45 8.74 -16.78
N PRO A 351 -35.62 9.14 -15.50
CA PRO A 351 -34.48 9.41 -14.66
C PRO A 351 -33.59 8.17 -14.70
N SER A 352 -32.34 8.35 -15.15
CA SER A 352 -31.37 7.27 -15.22
C SER A 352 -31.38 6.51 -13.88
N PRO A 353 -31.43 5.17 -13.87
CA PRO A 353 -31.24 4.41 -12.64
C PRO A 353 -29.88 4.85 -12.12
N ARG A 354 -29.85 5.58 -11.01
CA ARG A 354 -28.58 5.87 -10.37
C ARG A 354 -28.07 4.52 -9.89
N PRO A 355 -26.83 4.11 -10.20
CA PRO A 355 -26.20 3.12 -9.34
C PRO A 355 -26.24 3.75 -7.94
N GLU A 356 -27.08 3.22 -7.05
CA GLU A 356 -26.85 3.49 -5.64
C GLU A 356 -25.47 2.90 -5.39
N ALA A 357 -24.49 3.78 -5.18
CA ALA A 357 -23.24 3.37 -4.60
C ALA A 357 -23.60 2.55 -3.35
N PRO A 358 -22.94 1.41 -3.11
CA PRO A 358 -23.15 0.68 -1.87
C PRO A 358 -23.06 1.67 -0.70
N PRO A 359 -23.92 1.54 0.33
CA PRO A 359 -23.94 2.49 1.42
C PRO A 359 -22.52 2.65 1.99
N PRO A 360 -22.11 3.87 2.37
CA PRO A 360 -20.78 4.10 2.88
C PRO A 360 -20.53 3.25 4.12
N CYS A 361 -19.27 2.96 4.40
CA CYS A 361 -18.89 2.21 5.58
C CYS A 361 -19.36 2.93 6.86
N GLN A 362 -20.02 2.20 7.77
CA GLN A 362 -20.57 2.76 9.02
C GLN A 362 -19.93 2.15 10.28
N SER A 363 -18.82 1.42 10.15
CA SER A 363 -18.08 0.96 11.32
C SER A 363 -17.53 2.16 12.11
N GLN A 364 -17.23 1.95 13.39
CA GLN A 364 -16.65 2.99 14.24
C GLN A 364 -15.32 3.48 13.66
N GLU A 365 -14.50 2.57 13.12
CA GLU A 365 -13.24 2.88 12.47
C GLU A 365 -13.44 3.73 11.21
N CYS A 366 -14.48 3.47 10.41
CA CYS A 366 -14.81 4.29 9.24
C CYS A 366 -15.26 5.70 9.60
N ILE A 367 -16.12 5.84 10.61
CA ILE A 367 -16.57 7.15 11.08
C ILE A 367 -15.39 7.95 11.64
N HIS A 368 -14.53 7.31 12.42
CA HIS A 368 -13.32 7.92 12.96
C HIS A 368 -12.36 8.35 11.84
N ALA A 369 -12.06 7.48 10.89
CA ALA A 369 -11.21 7.79 9.75
C ALA A 369 -11.75 8.97 8.93
N ALA A 370 -13.05 8.98 8.63
CA ALA A 370 -13.68 10.06 7.88
C ALA A 370 -13.61 11.40 8.63
N SER A 371 -13.88 11.38 9.94
CA SER A 371 -13.78 12.57 10.78
C SER A 371 -12.36 13.12 10.81
N GLU A 372 -11.35 12.27 11.03
CA GLU A 372 -9.94 12.67 11.07
C GLU A 372 -9.48 13.25 9.72
N ILE A 373 -9.80 12.59 8.60
CA ILE A 373 -9.44 13.10 7.26
C ILE A 373 -10.06 14.49 7.02
N LEU A 374 -11.36 14.65 7.28
CA LEU A 374 -12.04 15.95 7.14
C LEU A 374 -11.46 17.02 8.08
N TYR A 375 -11.00 16.62 9.27
CA TYR A 375 -10.36 17.51 10.22
C TYR A 375 -8.95 17.91 9.78
N ASN A 376 -8.24 17.07 9.04
CA ASN A 376 -6.86 17.32 8.63
C ASN A 376 -6.74 18.14 7.35
N LEU A 377 -7.70 17.97 6.42
CA LEU A 377 -7.80 18.78 5.20
C LEU A 377 -7.80 20.28 5.52
N ASP A 378 -7.19 21.07 4.64
CA ASP A 378 -7.29 22.53 4.70
C ASP A 378 -8.76 22.98 4.74
N PRO A 379 -9.17 23.94 5.60
CA PRO A 379 -10.56 24.44 5.60
C PRO A 379 -11.05 24.96 4.24
N HIS A 380 -10.12 25.36 3.37
CA HIS A 380 -10.34 25.84 2.00
C HIS A 380 -9.68 24.91 0.96
N TYR A 381 -9.61 23.60 1.23
CA TYR A 381 -8.96 22.62 0.33
C TYR A 381 -9.52 22.65 -1.11
N GLU A 382 -10.79 23.03 -1.30
CA GLU A 382 -11.41 23.17 -2.64
C GLU A 382 -10.76 24.26 -3.50
N ASP A 383 -10.10 25.25 -2.88
CA ASP A 383 -9.39 26.35 -3.56
C ASP A 383 -7.90 26.04 -3.81
N ILE A 384 -7.42 24.89 -3.33
CA ILE A 384 -6.01 24.48 -3.42
C ILE A 384 -5.86 23.45 -4.53
N ASP A 385 -4.96 23.69 -5.47
CA ASP A 385 -4.60 22.69 -6.48
C ASP A 385 -3.72 21.58 -5.83
N PRO A 386 -4.24 20.34 -5.69
CA PRO A 386 -3.49 19.26 -5.08
C PRO A 386 -2.25 18.87 -5.89
N CYS A 387 -2.17 19.23 -7.18
CA CYS A 387 -1.02 18.93 -8.02
C CYS A 387 0.18 19.85 -7.78
N THR A 388 -0.01 20.98 -7.10
CA THR A 388 1.05 21.95 -6.82
C THR A 388 1.27 22.20 -5.34
N ASN A 389 0.27 21.96 -4.48
CA ASN A 389 0.39 22.20 -3.05
C ASN A 389 -0.31 21.12 -2.20
N PHE A 390 0.07 19.86 -2.43
CA PHE A 390 -0.56 18.72 -1.74
C PHE A 390 -0.34 18.72 -0.22
N ASP A 391 0.81 19.20 0.28
CA ASP A 391 1.06 19.34 1.73
C ASP A 391 0.01 20.26 2.40
N GLN A 392 -0.21 21.46 1.85
CA GLN A 392 -1.25 22.34 2.37
C GLN A 392 -2.64 21.70 2.23
N TYR A 393 -2.93 21.10 1.07
CA TYR A 393 -4.22 20.45 0.80
C TYR A 393 -4.58 19.43 1.89
N VAL A 394 -3.66 18.52 2.24
CA VAL A 394 -3.91 17.40 3.18
C VAL A 394 -3.62 17.72 4.65
N CYS A 395 -2.81 18.73 4.94
CA CYS A 395 -2.35 19.02 6.31
C CYS A 395 -2.68 20.43 6.81
N GLY A 396 -3.30 21.30 6.01
CA GLY A 396 -3.62 22.68 6.39
C GLY A 396 -4.46 22.74 7.66
N GLY A 397 -5.54 21.95 7.71
CA GLY A 397 -6.40 21.86 8.88
C GLY A 397 -5.75 21.17 10.07
N TRP A 398 -4.89 20.16 9.83
CA TRP A 398 -4.11 19.53 10.89
C TRP A 398 -3.21 20.58 11.58
N ARG A 399 -2.51 21.40 10.78
CA ARG A 399 -1.64 22.47 11.30
C ARG A 399 -2.41 23.55 12.06
N GLU A 400 -3.64 23.89 11.69
CA GLU A 400 -4.41 24.88 12.45
C GLU A 400 -4.86 24.38 13.83
N ARG A 401 -4.98 23.06 14.01
CA ARG A 401 -5.66 22.48 15.18
C ARG A 401 -4.75 21.69 16.13
N HIS A 402 -3.49 21.50 15.77
CA HIS A 402 -2.49 20.80 16.60
C HIS A 402 -1.37 21.76 16.98
N ASP A 403 -1.33 22.18 18.24
CA ASP A 403 -0.26 23.02 18.78
C ASP A 403 0.88 22.19 19.38
N MET A 404 2.10 22.71 19.23
CA MET A 404 3.28 22.14 19.91
C MET A 404 3.23 22.51 21.38
N ARG A 405 3.50 21.54 22.25
CA ARG A 405 3.78 21.86 23.65
C ARG A 405 5.09 22.67 23.75
N PRO A 406 5.27 23.45 24.83
CA PRO A 406 6.50 24.20 25.06
C PRO A 406 7.80 23.36 25.00
N ASP A 407 7.73 22.07 25.32
CA ASP A 407 8.85 21.12 25.36
C ASP A 407 9.11 20.41 24.01
N GLN A 408 8.44 20.82 22.93
CA GLN A 408 8.54 20.21 21.60
C GLN A 408 9.09 21.18 20.56
N GLY A 409 10.11 20.75 19.81
CA GLY A 409 10.60 21.45 18.62
C GLY A 409 9.99 20.95 17.32
N SER A 410 9.41 19.75 17.34
CA SER A 410 8.66 19.19 16.21
C SER A 410 7.55 18.29 16.73
N ILE A 411 6.42 18.31 16.01
CA ILE A 411 5.31 17.36 16.17
C ILE A 411 4.86 16.87 14.80
N PHE A 412 4.32 15.67 14.76
CA PHE A 412 3.58 15.15 13.60
C PHE A 412 2.57 14.10 14.04
N ALA A 413 1.80 13.53 13.10
CA ALA A 413 0.80 12.51 13.41
C ALA A 413 1.35 11.35 14.27
N GLY A 414 2.57 10.86 13.98
CA GLY A 414 3.22 9.82 14.78
C GLY A 414 3.59 10.26 16.20
N THR A 415 3.89 11.54 16.45
CA THR A 415 4.07 12.06 17.81
C THR A 415 2.78 11.94 18.62
N ILE A 416 1.64 12.29 18.03
CA ILE A 416 0.33 12.17 18.70
C ILE A 416 -0.01 10.70 18.98
N MET A 417 0.29 9.80 18.04
CA MET A 417 0.15 8.34 18.26
C MET A 417 1.02 7.85 19.43
N HIS A 418 2.28 8.29 19.51
CA HIS A 418 3.18 7.91 20.59
C HIS A 418 2.66 8.42 21.94
N GLU A 419 2.18 9.67 22.00
CA GLU A 419 1.62 10.24 23.23
C GLU A 419 0.32 9.56 23.68
N ASN A 420 -0.50 9.09 22.74
CA ASN A 420 -1.66 8.26 23.03
C ASN A 420 -1.26 6.91 23.62
N ALA A 421 -0.21 6.28 23.08
CA ALA A 421 0.37 5.05 23.64
C ALA A 421 0.93 5.27 25.06
N GLN A 422 1.69 6.35 25.28
CA GLN A 422 2.16 6.73 26.61
C GLN A 422 1.02 6.98 27.59
N THR A 423 -0.06 7.64 27.17
CA THR A 423 -1.23 7.89 28.03
C THR A 423 -1.91 6.59 28.48
N LYS A 424 -2.02 5.59 27.59
CA LYS A 424 -2.52 4.25 27.97
C LYS A 424 -1.61 3.59 29.01
N LEU A 425 -0.30 3.61 28.76
CA LEU A 425 0.69 3.04 29.67
C LEU A 425 0.68 3.72 31.04
N ARG A 426 0.56 5.06 31.08
CA ARG A 426 0.37 5.82 32.32
C ARG A 426 -0.83 5.28 33.11
N HIS A 427 -1.99 5.15 32.45
CA HIS A 427 -3.20 4.62 33.09
C HIS A 427 -3.06 3.18 33.59
N ILE A 428 -2.17 2.37 33.01
CA ILE A 428 -1.86 1.03 33.50
C ILE A 428 -0.95 1.10 34.73
N LEU A 429 0.15 1.87 34.68
CA LEU A 429 1.13 1.97 35.76
C LEU A 429 0.58 2.67 37.02
N GLU A 430 -0.38 3.58 36.86
CA GLU A 430 -1.05 4.26 37.97
C GLU A 430 -2.13 3.41 38.67
N ARG A 431 -2.37 2.15 38.22
CA ARG A 431 -3.26 1.20 38.93
C ARG A 431 -2.62 0.70 40.23
N THR A 432 -3.46 0.26 41.16
CA THR A 432 -3.02 -0.34 42.43
C THR A 432 -2.49 -1.77 42.24
N GLU A 433 -3.09 -2.53 41.33
CA GLU A 433 -2.81 -3.94 41.07
C GLU A 433 -2.56 -4.16 39.56
N PRO A 434 -1.77 -5.19 39.19
CA PRO A 434 -1.55 -5.52 37.78
C PRO A 434 -2.87 -5.95 37.10
N PRO A 435 -2.99 -5.80 35.77
CA PRO A 435 -4.14 -6.30 35.02
C PRO A 435 -4.37 -7.81 35.19
N GLN A 436 -3.30 -8.60 35.40
CA GLN A 436 -3.33 -10.04 35.62
C GLN A 436 -2.45 -10.41 36.81
N SER A 437 -2.86 -11.39 37.62
CA SER A 437 -2.10 -11.81 38.81
C SER A 437 -0.74 -12.43 38.47
N SER A 438 -0.62 -13.09 37.30
CA SER A 438 0.63 -13.62 36.76
C SER A 438 1.67 -12.53 36.49
N ASP A 439 1.26 -11.27 36.43
CA ASP A 439 2.12 -10.12 36.14
C ASP A 439 2.60 -9.36 37.38
N ALA A 440 2.37 -9.89 38.58
CA ALA A 440 2.70 -9.21 39.83
C ALA A 440 4.17 -8.77 39.91
N ASP A 441 5.12 -9.62 39.53
CA ASP A 441 6.56 -9.30 39.60
C ASP A 441 6.99 -8.29 38.53
N ASN A 442 6.54 -8.47 37.28
CA ASN A 442 6.80 -7.55 36.17
C ASN A 442 6.26 -6.15 36.51
N PHE A 443 5.00 -6.09 36.92
CA PHE A 443 4.33 -4.84 37.27
C PHE A 443 5.00 -4.16 38.46
N LYS A 444 5.38 -4.92 39.50
CA LYS A 444 6.09 -4.39 40.66
C LYS A 444 7.43 -3.77 40.27
N LYS A 445 8.19 -4.41 39.37
CA LYS A 445 9.49 -3.88 38.90
C LYS A 445 9.32 -2.59 38.11
N LEU A 446 8.39 -2.54 37.16
CA LEU A 446 8.04 -1.32 36.42
C LEU A 446 7.61 -0.20 37.36
N LYS A 447 6.67 -0.49 38.27
CA LYS A 447 6.15 0.48 39.24
C LYS A 447 7.25 1.00 40.17
N THR A 448 8.19 0.14 40.59
CA THR A 448 9.35 0.55 41.40
C THR A 448 10.19 1.61 40.69
N ALA A 449 10.47 1.43 39.39
CA ALA A 449 11.22 2.41 38.61
C ALA A 449 10.40 3.68 38.31
N TYR A 450 9.12 3.51 37.97
CA TYR A 450 8.19 4.62 37.71
C TYR A 450 8.03 5.54 38.93
N ASP A 451 7.77 4.95 40.10
CA ASP A 451 7.58 5.68 41.35
C ASP A 451 8.85 6.42 41.79
N ALA A 452 10.04 5.80 41.60
CA ALA A 452 11.31 6.46 41.87
C ALA A 452 11.51 7.70 41.01
N CYS A 453 11.14 7.63 39.74
CA CYS A 453 11.21 8.76 38.83
C CYS A 453 10.15 9.82 39.16
N LEU A 454 8.92 9.44 39.51
CA LEU A 454 7.84 10.38 39.83
C LEU A 454 8.05 11.15 41.14
N ASP A 455 8.85 10.64 42.08
CA ASP A 455 9.14 11.31 43.36
C ASP A 455 10.08 12.51 43.18
N GLU A 456 9.54 13.60 42.63
CA GLU A 456 10.25 14.86 42.43
C GLU A 456 10.80 15.44 43.75
N ALA A 457 10.13 15.19 44.88
CA ALA A 457 10.60 15.68 46.18
C ALA A 457 11.94 15.04 46.56
N THR A 458 12.09 13.73 46.37
CA THR A 458 13.36 13.04 46.61
C THR A 458 14.42 13.45 45.59
N VAL A 459 14.09 13.53 44.30
CA VAL A 459 15.04 13.95 43.25
C VAL A 459 15.57 15.37 43.54
N HIS A 460 14.67 16.32 43.83
CA HIS A 460 15.03 17.71 44.10
C HIS A 460 15.79 17.88 45.43
N LYS A 461 15.49 17.05 46.44
CA LYS A 461 16.25 17.03 47.70
C LYS A 461 17.68 16.54 47.50
N ARG A 462 17.89 15.59 46.59
CA ARG A 462 19.22 15.05 46.28
C ARG A 462 20.03 15.99 45.39
N GLY A 463 19.37 16.78 44.55
CA GLY A 463 20.01 17.79 43.70
C GLY A 463 21.10 17.18 42.82
N SER A 464 22.22 17.90 42.66
CA SER A 464 23.37 17.44 41.88
C SER A 464 24.28 16.42 42.58
N LYS A 465 24.01 16.03 43.85
CA LYS A 465 24.91 15.16 44.62
C LYS A 465 25.28 13.84 43.91
N PRO A 466 24.33 13.08 43.33
CA PRO A 466 24.66 11.81 42.66
C PRO A 466 25.55 12.02 41.43
N LEU A 467 25.32 13.09 40.68
CA LEU A 467 26.18 13.48 39.56
C LEU A 467 27.58 13.86 40.04
N THR A 468 27.70 14.67 41.10
CA THR A 468 29.01 15.05 41.64
C THR A 468 29.81 13.85 42.15
N ASP A 469 29.14 12.82 42.68
CA ASP A 469 29.80 11.59 43.12
C ASP A 469 30.44 10.84 41.94
N ILE A 470 29.73 10.72 40.82
CA ILE A 470 30.26 10.12 39.58
C ILE A 470 31.41 10.97 39.02
N LEU A 471 31.30 12.30 39.06
CA LEU A 471 32.36 13.20 38.61
C LEU A 471 33.63 13.07 39.47
N ASP A 472 33.50 12.88 40.78
CA ASP A 472 34.63 12.70 41.70
C ASP A 472 35.27 11.31 41.59
N GLU A 473 34.48 10.28 41.29
CA GLU A 473 35.00 8.96 40.95
C GLU A 473 35.82 9.00 39.65
N LEU A 474 35.31 9.69 38.60
CA LEU A 474 36.08 9.90 37.37
C LEU A 474 37.40 10.64 37.65
N LYS A 475 37.43 11.68 38.48
CA LYS A 475 38.67 12.37 38.88
C LYS A 475 39.67 11.43 39.56
N THR A 476 39.18 10.44 40.30
CA THR A 476 40.01 9.43 40.96
C THR A 476 40.63 8.47 39.95
N ILE A 477 39.84 8.05 38.94
CA ILE A 477 40.28 7.15 37.86
C ILE A 477 41.26 7.87 36.91
N TYR A 478 40.96 9.11 36.55
CA TYR A 478 41.74 9.94 35.62
C TYR A 478 42.09 11.31 36.23
N PRO A 479 43.07 11.38 37.14
CA PRO A 479 43.40 12.64 37.82
C PRO A 479 44.03 13.66 36.86
N ALA A 480 43.75 14.96 37.05
CA ALA A 480 44.26 16.06 36.21
C ALA A 480 45.79 16.11 36.13
N LYS A 481 46.47 15.69 37.21
CA LYS A 481 47.93 15.52 37.25
C LYS A 481 48.24 14.04 37.44
N SER A 482 48.93 13.42 36.49
CA SER A 482 49.47 12.07 36.70
C SER A 482 50.71 12.17 37.60
N GLY A 483 50.69 11.53 38.77
CA GLY A 483 51.97 11.21 39.44
C GLY A 483 52.83 10.33 38.52
N LEU A 484 54.15 10.31 38.72
CA LEU A 484 55.12 9.45 38.01
C LEU A 484 54.95 7.94 38.34
N VAL A 485 53.71 7.47 38.50
CA VAL A 485 53.39 6.10 38.90
C VAL A 485 53.31 5.22 37.65
N LYS A 486 53.94 4.04 37.70
CA LYS A 486 53.82 3.00 36.68
C LYS A 486 52.33 2.62 36.50
N GLY A 487 51.81 2.61 35.27
CA GLY A 487 50.39 2.31 34.97
C GLY A 487 49.52 3.50 34.52
N THR A 488 50.12 4.69 34.33
CA THR A 488 49.41 5.90 33.86
C THR A 488 48.89 5.81 32.42
N GLN A 489 49.39 4.88 31.60
CA GLN A 489 48.95 4.67 30.22
C GLN A 489 47.51 4.11 30.12
N ASP A 490 47.09 3.28 31.09
CA ASP A 490 45.75 2.67 31.06
C ASP A 490 44.65 3.56 31.65
N GLN A 491 45.00 4.73 32.22
CA GLN A 491 44.03 5.56 32.93
C GLN A 491 42.95 6.13 32.02
N LEU A 492 43.27 6.49 30.77
CA LEU A 492 42.25 6.95 29.82
C LEU A 492 41.30 5.81 29.47
N THR A 493 41.84 4.62 29.19
CA THR A 493 41.04 3.41 28.97
C THR A 493 40.12 3.10 30.15
N ASN A 494 40.61 3.20 31.38
CA ASN A 494 39.82 2.99 32.59
C ASN A 494 38.71 4.04 32.75
N ALA A 495 38.97 5.30 32.36
CA ALA A 495 37.95 6.34 32.35
C ALA A 495 36.87 6.06 31.30
N LEU A 496 37.24 5.65 30.09
CA LEU A 496 36.29 5.26 29.05
C LEU A 496 35.45 4.04 29.49
N LEU A 497 36.06 3.05 30.12
CA LEU A 497 35.35 1.92 30.73
C LEU A 497 34.39 2.35 31.84
N TYR A 498 34.78 3.32 32.65
CA TYR A 498 33.91 3.88 33.68
C TYR A 498 32.69 4.59 33.07
N LEU A 499 32.93 5.45 32.08
CA LEU A 499 31.89 6.14 31.32
C LEU A 499 30.90 5.13 30.68
N ALA A 500 31.42 4.09 30.00
CA ALA A 500 30.59 3.04 29.42
C ALA A 500 29.74 2.32 30.48
N ASN A 501 30.31 2.01 31.65
CA ASN A 501 29.60 1.40 32.79
C ASN A 501 28.56 2.33 33.45
N VAL A 502 28.45 3.59 33.04
CA VAL A 502 27.37 4.48 33.46
C VAL A 502 26.53 4.95 32.27
N GLY A 503 26.68 4.32 31.10
CA GLY A 503 25.89 4.60 29.90
C GLY A 503 26.32 5.83 29.12
N VAL A 504 27.59 6.26 29.25
CA VAL A 504 28.11 7.44 28.56
C VAL A 504 29.24 7.03 27.63
N GLU A 505 29.20 7.54 26.40
CA GLU A 505 30.28 7.36 25.42
C GLU A 505 31.07 8.66 25.23
N ALA A 506 32.37 8.54 24.95
CA ALA A 506 33.25 9.67 24.70
C ALA A 506 34.44 9.24 23.83
N LEU A 507 34.92 10.15 22.97
CA LEU A 507 36.04 9.98 22.03
C LEU A 507 35.82 8.92 20.93
N ALA A 508 35.36 7.72 21.27
CA ALA A 508 34.97 6.67 20.35
C ALA A 508 33.81 5.87 20.98
N SER A 509 32.80 5.57 20.18
CA SER A 509 31.72 4.64 20.53
C SER A 509 32.21 3.21 20.32
N SER A 510 31.83 2.30 21.22
CA SER A 510 32.16 0.87 21.13
C SER A 510 30.96 0.03 21.49
N GLY A 511 30.42 -0.70 20.50
CA GLY A 511 29.28 -1.58 20.66
C GLY A 511 29.48 -2.91 19.94
N VAL A 512 28.49 -3.78 20.01
CA VAL A 512 28.49 -5.07 19.30
C VAL A 512 27.32 -5.15 18.34
N THR A 513 27.57 -5.67 17.15
CA THR A 513 26.61 -5.76 16.04
C THR A 513 26.82 -7.07 15.29
N PRO A 514 25.82 -7.60 14.57
CA PRO A 514 26.09 -8.57 13.52
C PRO A 514 27.16 -8.03 12.55
N ASP A 515 28.09 -8.88 12.12
CA ASP A 515 29.11 -8.48 11.15
C ASP A 515 28.50 -8.34 9.76
N ASP A 516 28.68 -7.20 9.10
CA ASP A 516 28.11 -6.98 7.77
C ASP A 516 28.54 -8.04 6.75
N ARG A 517 29.76 -8.62 6.84
CA ARG A 517 30.22 -9.68 5.91
C ARG A 517 30.08 -11.11 6.44
N ASP A 518 29.55 -11.25 7.64
CA ASP A 518 29.40 -12.51 8.34
C ASP A 518 28.22 -12.42 9.32
N PRO A 519 26.99 -12.22 8.81
CA PRO A 519 25.83 -11.79 9.60
C PRO A 519 25.41 -12.78 10.69
N ASP A 520 25.86 -14.03 10.61
CA ASP A 520 25.62 -15.05 11.64
C ASP A 520 26.55 -14.93 12.85
N ASN A 521 27.55 -14.03 12.80
CA ASN A 521 28.50 -13.77 13.88
C ASN A 521 28.40 -12.33 14.39
N VAL A 522 28.59 -12.17 15.69
CA VAL A 522 28.63 -10.87 16.35
C VAL A 522 30.07 -10.34 16.37
N VAL A 523 30.25 -9.08 15.97
CA VAL A 523 31.54 -8.36 15.94
C VAL A 523 31.45 -7.08 16.75
N ILE A 524 32.60 -6.57 17.18
CA ILE A 524 32.69 -5.27 17.84
C ILE A 524 32.84 -4.19 16.77
N MET A 525 32.02 -3.15 16.86
CA MET A 525 32.09 -1.94 16.04
C MET A 525 32.66 -0.79 16.86
N ILE A 526 33.67 -0.11 16.32
CA ILE A 526 34.26 1.10 16.89
C ILE A 526 34.04 2.25 15.92
N SER A 527 33.33 3.29 16.35
CA SER A 527 32.98 4.43 15.49
C SER A 527 33.25 5.78 16.16
N PRO A 528 33.45 6.86 15.39
CA PRO A 528 33.39 8.22 15.93
C PRO A 528 32.01 8.47 16.58
N PRO A 529 31.93 9.21 17.70
CA PRO A 529 30.64 9.60 18.25
C PRO A 529 29.91 10.54 17.29
N ARG A 530 28.60 10.32 17.09
CA ARG A 530 27.73 11.23 16.31
C ARG A 530 27.59 12.58 16.98
N GLU A 531 27.43 12.57 18.31
CA GLU A 531 27.33 13.76 19.14
C GLU A 531 28.59 13.94 20.00
N ILE A 532 29.35 14.99 19.73
CA ILE A 532 30.56 15.30 20.50
C ILE A 532 30.20 16.12 21.73
N GLY A 533 29.53 17.26 21.52
CA GLY A 533 29.16 18.21 22.57
C GLY A 533 27.94 19.02 22.15
N LEU A 534 28.00 19.59 20.95
CA LEU A 534 26.83 20.08 20.20
C LEU A 534 26.16 18.93 19.41
N PRO A 535 24.87 19.06 19.03
CA PRO A 535 24.09 17.99 18.40
C PRO A 535 24.62 17.51 17.04
N ALA A 536 25.36 18.36 16.32
CA ALA A 536 25.96 18.02 15.03
C ALA A 536 27.33 18.69 14.90
N ARG A 537 28.21 18.13 14.05
CA ARG A 537 29.54 18.71 13.80
C ARG A 537 29.46 20.11 13.16
N GLU A 538 28.43 20.36 12.37
CA GLU A 538 28.19 21.59 11.62
C GLU A 538 27.97 22.79 12.54
N TYR A 539 27.42 22.58 13.75
CA TYR A 539 27.23 23.64 14.72
C TYR A 539 28.54 24.31 15.18
N TYR A 540 29.68 23.62 15.08
CA TYR A 540 31.00 24.21 15.41
C TYR A 540 31.51 25.22 14.36
N ASN A 541 30.83 25.33 13.22
CA ASN A 541 31.07 26.37 12.21
C ASN A 541 30.34 27.68 12.54
N ASP A 542 29.32 27.65 13.40
CA ASP A 542 28.59 28.86 13.81
C ASP A 542 29.26 29.52 15.02
N THR A 543 29.82 30.73 14.81
CA THR A 543 30.58 31.42 15.86
C THR A 543 29.73 31.85 17.06
N LYS A 544 28.43 32.10 16.87
CA LYS A 544 27.53 32.55 17.93
C LYS A 544 27.12 31.37 18.80
N THR A 545 26.68 30.27 18.18
CA THR A 545 26.37 29.02 18.86
C THR A 545 27.55 28.49 19.67
N VAL A 546 28.77 28.51 19.10
CA VAL A 546 29.98 28.09 19.82
C VAL A 546 30.28 29.01 21.01
N ALA A 547 30.07 30.33 20.87
CA ALA A 547 30.27 31.28 21.97
C ALA A 547 29.24 31.10 23.10
N ASP A 548 27.98 30.89 22.75
CA ASP A 548 26.90 30.61 23.69
C ASP A 548 27.14 29.29 24.41
N TYR A 549 27.53 28.24 23.68
CA TYR A 549 27.90 26.94 24.24
C TYR A 549 29.08 27.02 25.20
N THR A 550 30.13 27.77 24.83
CA THR A 550 31.29 28.01 25.71
C THR A 550 30.86 28.69 27.00
N THR A 551 29.94 29.66 26.91
CA THR A 551 29.40 30.36 28.07
C THR A 551 28.61 29.44 28.97
N VAL A 552 27.79 28.56 28.40
CA VAL A 552 27.00 27.56 29.12
C VAL A 552 27.91 26.58 29.85
N LEU A 553 28.92 26.02 29.17
CA LEU A 553 29.88 25.10 29.77
C LEU A 553 30.56 25.76 30.98
N LYS A 554 31.07 26.98 30.84
CA LYS A 554 31.68 27.75 31.94
C LYS A 554 30.72 27.90 33.12
N GLN A 555 29.47 28.31 32.87
CA GLN A 555 28.49 28.53 33.93
C GLN A 555 28.17 27.24 34.69
N VAL A 556 27.97 26.12 33.99
CA VAL A 556 27.61 24.85 34.62
C VAL A 556 28.79 24.27 35.40
N VAL A 557 29.98 24.26 34.80
CA VAL A 557 31.20 23.79 35.47
C VAL A 557 31.51 24.64 36.70
N GLN A 558 31.38 25.98 36.61
CA GLN A 558 31.58 26.86 37.75
C GLN A 558 30.61 26.55 38.90
N ARG A 559 29.34 26.27 38.59
CA ARG A 559 28.32 25.93 39.60
C ARG A 559 28.53 24.56 40.25
N LEU A 560 29.09 23.59 39.53
CA LEU A 560 29.33 22.23 40.02
C LEU A 560 30.70 22.05 40.69
N ALA A 561 31.75 22.70 40.17
CA ALA A 561 33.14 22.47 40.54
C ALA A 561 33.85 23.69 41.17
N GLY A 562 33.22 24.88 41.16
CA GLY A 562 33.79 26.12 41.69
C GLY A 562 34.55 26.95 40.65
N ASP A 563 35.22 28.03 41.08
CA ASP A 563 35.95 28.94 40.19
C ASP A 563 37.25 28.34 39.62
N GLY A 564 37.77 28.94 38.55
CA GLY A 564 39.10 28.62 38.00
C GLY A 564 39.11 27.71 36.76
N PHE A 565 37.94 27.40 36.19
CA PHE A 565 37.82 26.55 35.00
C PHE A 565 37.69 27.32 33.69
N ASP A 566 37.54 28.65 33.70
CA ASP A 566 37.26 29.46 32.50
C ASP A 566 38.17 29.13 31.30
N LYS A 567 39.48 29.06 31.53
CA LYS A 567 40.44 28.77 30.47
C LYS A 567 40.34 27.31 29.99
N ILE A 568 40.18 26.37 30.92
CA ILE A 568 40.06 24.94 30.60
C ILE A 568 38.75 24.68 29.85
N SER A 569 37.66 25.37 30.20
CA SER A 569 36.38 25.34 29.50
C SER A 569 36.49 25.80 28.04
N GLU A 570 37.23 26.89 27.78
CA GLU A 570 37.53 27.31 26.40
C GLU A 570 38.37 26.26 25.66
N ASP A 571 39.34 25.65 26.34
CA ASP A 571 40.19 24.62 25.75
C ASP A 571 39.40 23.33 25.46
N VAL A 572 38.36 23.00 26.25
CA VAL A 572 37.44 21.88 25.96
C VAL A 572 36.65 22.16 24.68
N VAL A 573 36.03 23.32 24.54
CA VAL A 573 35.28 23.65 23.31
C VAL A 573 36.21 23.70 22.09
N ALA A 574 37.45 24.17 22.27
CA ALA A 574 38.46 24.13 21.20
C ALA A 574 38.88 22.70 20.83
N PHE A 575 38.94 21.80 21.81
CA PHE A 575 39.20 20.37 21.58
C PHE A 575 38.02 19.70 20.88
N GLU A 576 36.78 19.95 21.30
CA GLU A 576 35.57 19.44 20.67
C GLU A 576 35.43 19.93 19.22
N LYS A 577 35.78 21.20 18.95
CA LYS A 577 35.83 21.71 17.58
C LYS A 577 36.82 20.94 16.70
N LYS A 578 38.02 20.67 17.21
CA LYS A 578 39.01 19.86 16.47
C LYS A 578 38.54 18.42 16.26
N LEU A 579 37.82 17.84 17.23
CA LEU A 579 37.16 16.54 17.05
C LEU A 579 36.11 16.61 15.94
N ALA A 580 35.23 17.62 15.97
CA ALA A 580 34.19 17.83 14.97
C ALA A 580 34.75 18.02 13.55
N ASP A 581 35.92 18.67 13.42
CA ASP A 581 36.61 18.83 12.14
C ASP A 581 37.09 17.50 11.53
N VAL A 582 37.48 16.53 12.38
CA VAL A 582 38.00 15.21 11.93
C VAL A 582 36.97 14.10 11.91
N THR A 583 35.82 14.27 12.58
CA THR A 583 34.67 13.37 12.47
C THR A 583 34.11 13.38 11.04
N PRO A 584 33.84 12.24 10.39
CA PRO A 584 33.17 12.22 9.09
C PRO A 584 31.77 12.85 9.15
N ASP A 585 31.28 13.42 8.05
CA ASP A 585 29.87 13.83 7.99
C ASP A 585 28.91 12.63 8.12
N THR A 586 27.66 12.89 8.50
CA THR A 586 26.65 11.86 8.75
C THR A 586 26.46 10.94 7.55
N GLN A 587 26.43 11.50 6.33
CA GLN A 587 26.32 10.72 5.10
C GLN A 587 27.44 9.68 4.97
N THR A 588 28.68 10.07 5.29
CA THR A 588 29.84 9.16 5.27
C THR A 588 29.77 8.11 6.38
N GLN A 589 29.19 8.44 7.53
CA GLN A 589 29.02 7.50 8.65
C GLN A 589 27.96 6.42 8.36
N GLU A 590 26.97 6.70 7.52
CA GLU A 590 25.91 5.76 7.11
C GLU A 590 26.28 4.90 5.88
N ASP A 591 27.38 5.20 5.21
CA ASP A 591 27.81 4.49 4.00
C ASP A 591 28.68 3.27 4.37
N VAL A 592 28.12 2.06 4.23
CA VAL A 592 28.82 0.78 4.50
C VAL A 592 30.12 0.63 3.70
N THR A 593 30.21 1.26 2.52
CA THR A 593 31.44 1.25 1.72
C THR A 593 32.55 2.11 2.32
N LYS A 594 32.23 2.97 3.29
CA LYS A 594 33.15 3.84 4.03
C LYS A 594 33.42 3.31 5.43
N TYR A 595 32.39 2.90 6.17
CA TYR A 595 32.57 2.52 7.56
C TYR A 595 33.08 1.09 7.77
N TYR A 596 32.87 0.18 6.81
CA TYR A 596 33.30 -1.22 6.96
C TYR A 596 34.82 -1.39 6.75
N ASN A 597 35.61 -1.17 7.81
CA ASN A 597 37.06 -1.37 7.81
C ASN A 597 37.45 -2.42 8.86
N PRO A 598 37.51 -3.71 8.50
CA PRO A 598 37.89 -4.77 9.43
C PRO A 598 39.39 -4.68 9.75
N LEU A 599 39.72 -4.59 11.03
CA LEU A 599 41.08 -4.54 11.56
C LEU A 599 41.24 -5.53 12.71
N SER A 600 42.47 -5.97 12.96
CA SER A 600 42.80 -6.67 14.20
C SER A 600 42.74 -5.72 15.41
N VAL A 601 42.64 -6.27 16.63
CA VAL A 601 42.74 -5.48 17.86
C VAL A 601 44.05 -4.69 17.88
N LYS A 602 45.15 -5.35 17.50
CA LYS A 602 46.49 -4.74 17.44
C LYS A 602 46.59 -3.63 16.40
N GLU A 603 46.01 -3.81 15.21
CA GLU A 603 46.00 -2.76 14.19
C GLU A 603 45.18 -1.55 14.63
N THR A 604 44.06 -1.78 15.32
CA THR A 604 43.19 -0.73 15.84
C THR A 604 43.90 0.06 16.95
N GLU A 605 44.54 -0.62 17.91
CA GLU A 605 45.37 0.03 18.93
C GLU A 605 46.55 0.81 18.32
N ALA A 606 47.09 0.38 17.18
CA ALA A 606 48.13 1.13 16.49
C ALA A 606 47.64 2.45 15.89
N LEU A 607 46.33 2.60 15.62
CA LEU A 607 45.72 3.86 15.17
C LEU A 607 45.61 4.88 16.30
N VAL A 608 45.29 4.41 17.51
CA VAL A 608 45.15 5.24 18.72
C VAL A 608 45.80 4.56 19.94
N PRO A 609 47.14 4.64 20.10
CA PRO A 609 47.84 3.95 21.19
C PRO A 609 47.46 4.42 22.60
N GLU A 610 46.74 5.53 22.70
CA GLU A 610 46.22 6.09 23.95
C GLU A 610 45.04 5.30 24.54
N ILE A 611 44.39 4.42 23.74
CA ILE A 611 43.23 3.62 24.15
C ILE A 611 43.57 2.13 23.97
N SER A 612 43.51 1.36 25.05
CA SER A 612 43.70 -0.10 24.97
C SER A 612 42.38 -0.82 24.73
N PHE A 613 42.12 -1.16 23.47
CA PHE A 613 40.98 -2.00 23.09
C PHE A 613 41.11 -3.41 23.68
N THR A 614 42.34 -3.92 23.86
CA THR A 614 42.58 -5.18 24.55
C THR A 614 41.98 -5.15 25.96
N ASN A 615 42.22 -4.07 26.72
CA ASN A 615 41.68 -3.93 28.07
C ASN A 615 40.16 -3.75 28.06
N ILE A 616 39.60 -2.97 27.12
CA ILE A 616 38.14 -2.81 26.97
C ILE A 616 37.47 -4.17 26.74
N ILE A 617 37.96 -4.93 25.75
CA ILE A 617 37.44 -6.25 25.40
C ILE A 617 37.55 -7.20 26.60
N SER A 618 38.70 -7.26 27.25
CA SER A 618 38.89 -8.14 28.41
C SER A 618 38.01 -7.80 29.62
N SER A 619 37.53 -6.56 29.71
CA SER A 619 36.68 -6.08 30.80
C SER A 619 35.19 -6.30 30.54
N LEU A 620 34.75 -6.21 29.28
CA LEU A 620 33.33 -6.22 28.91
C LEU A 620 32.89 -7.54 28.25
N ALA A 621 33.75 -8.18 27.47
CA ALA A 621 33.41 -9.42 26.77
C ALA A 621 33.41 -10.64 27.73
N PRO A 622 32.71 -11.74 27.38
CA PRO A 622 32.81 -13.00 28.10
C PRO A 622 34.28 -13.48 28.23
N HIS A 623 34.63 -14.07 29.37
CA HIS A 623 36.02 -14.48 29.66
C HIS A 623 36.61 -15.49 28.65
N ASP A 624 35.77 -16.22 27.94
CA ASP A 624 36.13 -17.19 26.91
C ASP A 624 36.12 -16.62 25.49
N TYR A 625 35.78 -15.33 25.31
CA TYR A 625 35.86 -14.64 24.03
C TYR A 625 37.32 -14.50 23.57
N LYS A 626 37.58 -14.90 22.32
CA LYS A 626 38.92 -14.91 21.70
C LYS A 626 38.97 -14.19 20.35
N GLY A 627 37.96 -13.39 20.04
CA GLY A 627 37.90 -12.67 18.77
C GLY A 627 38.97 -11.58 18.70
N ASP A 628 39.65 -11.50 17.56
CA ASP A 628 40.67 -10.48 17.26
C ASP A 628 40.19 -9.47 16.22
N ARG A 629 38.98 -9.63 15.66
CA ARG A 629 38.43 -8.77 14.59
C ARG A 629 37.57 -7.64 15.17
N LEU A 630 37.81 -6.42 14.72
CA LEU A 630 37.03 -5.21 15.00
C LEU A 630 36.62 -4.56 13.68
N ILE A 631 35.42 -3.99 13.58
CA ILE A 631 35.05 -3.10 12.47
C ILE A 631 35.28 -1.66 12.92
N VAL A 632 36.15 -0.93 12.21
CA VAL A 632 36.50 0.45 12.57
C VAL A 632 35.84 1.41 11.59
N GLY A 633 34.82 2.12 12.05
CA GLY A 633 33.99 3.02 11.24
C GLY A 633 34.75 4.15 10.54
N SER A 634 35.88 4.60 11.11
CA SER A 634 36.74 5.58 10.45
C SER A 634 38.19 5.47 10.94
N PRO A 635 39.06 4.72 10.24
CA PRO A 635 40.47 4.61 10.61
C PRO A 635 41.22 5.95 10.57
N SER A 636 40.80 6.88 9.70
CA SER A 636 41.36 8.24 9.63
C SER A 636 41.01 9.06 10.87
N TYR A 637 39.77 8.97 11.36
CA TYR A 637 39.36 9.60 12.62
C TYR A 637 40.18 9.05 13.79
N MET A 638 40.35 7.73 13.90
CA MET A 638 41.13 7.13 15.00
C MET A 638 42.59 7.64 15.01
N LYS A 639 43.23 7.78 13.85
CA LYS A 639 44.58 8.36 13.73
C LYS A 639 44.60 9.83 14.15
N ALA A 640 43.62 10.61 13.72
CA ALA A 640 43.52 12.01 14.07
C ALA A 640 43.26 12.19 15.58
N LEU A 641 42.39 11.35 16.16
CA LEU A 641 42.13 11.30 17.59
C LEU A 641 43.41 11.06 18.39
N SER A 642 44.29 10.14 17.96
CA SER A 642 45.60 9.94 18.60
C SER A 642 46.44 11.22 18.65
N VAL A 643 46.48 11.98 17.54
CA VAL A 643 47.20 13.26 17.49
C VAL A 643 46.57 14.27 18.44
N LEU A 644 45.24 14.40 18.41
CA LEU A 644 44.51 15.34 19.26
C LEU A 644 44.69 15.03 20.75
N LEU A 645 44.69 13.76 21.14
CA LEU A 645 44.91 13.34 22.53
C LEU A 645 46.34 13.65 23.02
N LYS A 646 47.36 13.55 22.16
CA LYS A 646 48.75 13.92 22.51
C LYS A 646 48.94 15.42 22.67
N ASP A 647 48.27 16.20 21.83
CA ASP A 647 48.41 17.65 21.79
C ASP A 647 47.54 18.37 22.83
N THR A 648 46.59 17.66 23.45
CA THR A 648 45.63 18.24 24.38
C THR A 648 46.06 18.02 25.84
N PRO A 649 46.10 19.07 26.67
CA PRO A 649 46.41 18.93 28.09
C PRO A 649 45.48 17.95 28.80
N ARG A 650 46.04 17.17 29.72
CA ARG A 650 45.31 16.15 30.48
C ARG A 650 44.10 16.71 31.26
N GLU A 651 44.24 17.92 31.80
CA GLU A 651 43.15 18.61 32.51
C GLU A 651 41.98 18.98 31.59
N THR A 652 42.26 19.31 30.33
CA THR A 652 41.24 19.53 29.30
C THR A 652 40.52 18.22 28.95
N ILE A 653 41.26 17.12 28.78
CA ILE A 653 40.64 15.80 28.52
C ILE A 653 39.77 15.35 29.71
N LEU A 654 40.24 15.54 30.95
CA LEU A 654 39.43 15.25 32.13
C LEU A 654 38.15 16.08 32.14
N LEU A 655 38.24 17.40 31.92
CA LEU A 655 37.04 18.25 31.93
C LEU A 655 36.09 17.90 30.76
N PHE A 656 36.61 17.52 29.60
CA PHE A 656 35.80 17.00 28.50
C PHE A 656 35.02 15.74 28.91
N LEU A 657 35.67 14.74 29.51
CA LEU A 657 35.00 13.52 29.99
C LEU A 657 33.96 13.82 31.09
N GLN A 658 34.27 14.76 31.99
CA GLN A 658 33.32 15.24 32.98
C GLN A 658 32.13 15.96 32.35
N TRP A 659 32.38 16.75 31.31
CA TRP A 659 31.35 17.45 30.57
C TRP A 659 30.40 16.48 29.87
N LYS A 660 30.92 15.40 29.27
CA LYS A 660 30.09 14.30 28.73
C LYS A 660 29.17 13.68 29.78
N LEU A 661 29.67 13.43 30.99
CA LEU A 661 28.84 12.95 32.12
C LEU A 661 27.79 13.98 32.54
N ILE A 662 28.16 15.26 32.61
CA ILE A 662 27.21 16.33 32.95
C ILE A 662 26.08 16.41 31.92
N GLN A 663 26.40 16.35 30.62
CA GLN A 663 25.40 16.36 29.56
C GLN A 663 24.47 15.14 29.64
N ALA A 664 25.03 13.93 29.77
CA ALA A 664 24.23 12.70 29.83
C ALA A 664 23.25 12.65 31.02
N PHE A 665 23.65 13.21 32.17
CA PHE A 665 22.84 13.17 33.39
C PHE A 665 22.12 14.48 33.72
N ALA A 666 22.21 15.51 32.87
CA ALA A 666 21.55 16.81 33.09
C ALA A 666 20.03 16.69 33.20
N ASP A 667 19.45 15.75 32.45
CA ASP A 667 18.03 15.43 32.52
C ASP A 667 17.70 14.37 33.58
N VAL A 668 18.66 13.77 34.28
CA VAL A 668 18.35 12.78 35.35
C VAL A 668 18.23 13.46 36.73
N ILE A 669 18.83 14.65 36.89
CA ILE A 669 18.82 15.41 38.15
C ILE A 669 17.95 16.67 38.08
N GLU A 670 17.55 17.20 39.24
CA GLU A 670 16.89 18.50 39.36
C GLU A 670 17.71 19.42 40.28
N ASP A 671 18.50 20.31 39.68
CA ASP A 671 19.37 21.24 40.39
C ASP A 671 19.59 22.53 39.58
N ALA A 672 19.71 23.68 40.26
CA ALA A 672 19.92 24.98 39.60
C ALA A 672 21.26 25.08 38.84
N SER A 673 22.22 24.20 39.15
CA SER A 673 23.52 24.13 38.49
C SER A 673 23.44 23.75 37.00
N ILE A 674 22.46 22.92 36.61
CA ILE A 674 22.32 22.43 35.22
C ILE A 674 21.33 23.22 34.37
N GLU A 675 20.58 24.16 34.96
CA GLU A 675 19.57 24.95 34.23
C GLU A 675 20.12 25.75 33.03
N PRO A 676 21.37 26.28 33.04
CA PRO A 676 21.93 26.91 31.85
C PRO A 676 22.08 25.94 30.67
N LEU A 677 22.46 24.68 30.94
CA LEU A 677 22.59 23.65 29.90
C LEU A 677 21.23 23.25 29.37
N ARG A 678 20.26 22.93 30.23
CA ARG A 678 18.90 22.61 29.82
C ARG A 678 18.28 23.72 28.97
N ARG A 679 18.47 24.98 29.37
CA ARG A 679 18.00 26.13 28.60
C ARG A 679 18.63 26.19 27.21
N PHE A 680 19.93 25.95 27.12
CA PHE A 680 20.66 25.96 25.87
C PHE A 680 20.23 24.82 24.93
N GLU A 681 20.11 23.60 25.47
CA GLU A 681 19.61 22.44 24.73
C GLU A 681 18.18 22.65 24.23
N ASN A 682 17.30 23.25 25.05
CA ASN A 682 15.96 23.64 24.60
C ASN A 682 15.98 24.64 23.44
N VAL A 683 16.85 25.66 23.51
CA VAL A 683 16.99 26.63 22.42
C VAL A 683 17.48 25.96 21.14
N LEU A 684 18.50 25.10 21.22
CA LEU A 684 19.01 24.36 20.05
C LEU A 684 17.97 23.41 19.45
N ALA A 685 17.18 22.75 20.30
CA ALA A 685 16.11 21.86 19.87
C ALA A 685 14.84 22.62 19.43
N GLY A 686 14.84 23.96 19.47
CA GLY A 686 13.69 24.79 19.09
C GLY A 686 12.49 24.67 20.01
N LYS A 687 12.73 24.36 21.28
CA LYS A 687 11.76 24.32 22.38
C LYS A 687 11.73 25.67 23.11
N GLU A 688 10.71 25.92 23.91
CA GLU A 688 10.75 27.10 24.79
C GLU A 688 11.93 27.00 25.77
N PRO A 689 12.72 28.07 25.99
CA PRO A 689 13.98 27.98 26.73
C PRO A 689 13.84 27.48 28.18
N GLN A 690 12.66 27.59 28.80
CA GLN A 690 12.41 27.15 30.18
C GLN A 690 11.45 25.96 30.26
N ALA A 691 11.11 25.35 29.12
CA ALA A 691 10.24 24.20 29.11
C ALA A 691 10.86 23.02 29.85
N LYS A 692 10.01 22.32 30.60
CA LYS A 692 10.29 21.00 31.17
C LYS A 692 9.19 20.07 30.68
N GLU A 693 9.58 18.86 30.27
CA GLU A 693 8.63 17.81 29.97
C GLU A 693 7.83 17.44 31.23
N GLU A 694 6.56 17.08 31.05
CA GLU A 694 5.74 16.56 32.14
C GLU A 694 6.42 15.34 32.78
N ARG A 695 6.58 15.33 34.11
CA ARG A 695 7.37 14.31 34.81
C ARG A 695 6.97 12.88 34.46
N TRP A 696 5.68 12.60 34.34
CA TRP A 696 5.17 11.26 34.02
C TRP A 696 5.59 10.79 32.61
N ARG A 697 5.69 11.70 31.62
CA ARG A 697 6.13 11.37 30.25
C ARG A 697 7.60 11.02 30.23
N LYS A 698 8.41 11.85 30.88
CA LYS A 698 9.84 11.60 31.12
C LYS A 698 10.05 10.23 31.77
N CYS A 699 9.31 9.93 32.83
CA CYS A 699 9.41 8.64 33.51
C CYS A 699 9.01 7.46 32.61
N LEU A 700 7.97 7.60 31.78
CA LEU A 700 7.62 6.58 30.79
C LEU A 700 8.70 6.41 29.72
N GLY A 701 9.30 7.49 29.25
CA GLY A 701 10.44 7.45 28.32
C GLY A 701 11.60 6.63 28.89
N ARG A 702 11.99 6.88 30.15
CA ARG A 702 13.04 6.10 30.83
C ARG A 702 12.68 4.62 31.01
N LEU A 703 11.40 4.31 31.23
CA LEU A 703 10.95 2.91 31.29
C LEU A 703 10.99 2.23 29.91
N ASP A 704 10.65 2.94 28.85
CA ASP A 704 10.73 2.40 27.48
C ASP A 704 12.18 2.27 27.00
N GLU A 705 13.12 3.05 27.56
CA GLU A 705 14.56 2.91 27.33
C GLU A 705 15.16 1.73 28.11
N GLY A 706 14.70 1.43 29.33
CA GLY A 706 15.37 0.47 30.24
C GLY A 706 14.62 -0.80 30.63
N LEU A 707 13.29 -0.82 30.48
CA LEU A 707 12.36 -1.90 30.86
C LEU A 707 11.35 -2.14 29.73
N GLU A 708 11.81 -1.95 28.50
CA GLU A 708 11.07 -1.91 27.25
C GLU A 708 10.18 -3.14 27.01
N TRP A 709 10.65 -4.35 27.32
CA TRP A 709 9.88 -5.58 27.11
C TRP A 709 8.80 -5.78 28.17
N SER A 710 9.06 -5.30 29.39
CA SER A 710 8.05 -5.29 30.45
C SER A 710 6.94 -4.30 30.12
N LEU A 711 7.30 -3.09 29.65
CA LEU A 711 6.34 -2.09 29.18
C LEU A 711 5.56 -2.58 27.96
N SER A 712 6.25 -3.21 27.01
CA SER A 712 5.67 -3.80 25.79
C SER A 712 4.59 -4.81 26.10
N ARG A 713 4.81 -5.69 27.10
CA ARG A 713 3.81 -6.67 27.51
C ARG A 713 2.48 -6.00 27.90
N PHE A 714 2.53 -4.97 28.73
CA PHE A 714 1.31 -4.27 29.16
C PHE A 714 0.67 -3.46 28.03
N TYR A 715 1.47 -2.88 27.14
CA TYR A 715 0.95 -2.21 25.94
C TYR A 715 0.20 -3.17 25.02
N VAL A 716 0.81 -4.31 24.68
CA VAL A 716 0.23 -5.30 23.77
C VAL A 716 -1.09 -5.86 24.31
N LEU A 717 -1.15 -6.19 25.61
CA LEU A 717 -2.36 -6.71 26.24
C LEU A 717 -3.54 -5.73 26.26
N ASP A 718 -3.28 -4.41 26.24
CA ASP A 718 -4.31 -3.37 26.26
C ASP A 718 -4.70 -2.87 24.86
N ALA A 719 -3.71 -2.73 23.96
CA ALA A 719 -3.84 -1.90 22.77
C ALA A 719 -3.77 -2.66 21.43
N PHE A 720 -3.34 -3.93 21.41
CA PHE A 720 -3.04 -4.61 20.15
C PHE A 720 -3.78 -5.95 19.98
N SER A 721 -4.59 -6.06 18.92
CA SER A 721 -5.45 -7.22 18.66
C SER A 721 -4.81 -8.24 17.70
N GLU A 722 -5.23 -9.49 17.79
CA GLU A 722 -4.81 -10.55 16.87
C GLU A 722 -5.22 -10.24 15.42
N ASP A 723 -6.39 -9.62 15.21
CA ASP A 723 -6.87 -9.28 13.87
C ASP A 723 -6.06 -8.14 13.24
N SER A 724 -5.63 -7.14 14.03
CA SER A 724 -4.68 -6.12 13.57
C SER A 724 -3.36 -6.74 13.17
N LYS A 725 -2.83 -7.69 13.95
CA LYS A 725 -1.61 -8.43 13.61
C LYS A 725 -1.76 -9.19 12.29
N LYS A 726 -2.88 -9.89 12.08
CA LYS A 726 -3.17 -10.61 10.82
C LYS A 726 -3.26 -9.68 9.62
N LEU A 727 -3.92 -8.52 9.77
CA LEU A 727 -4.01 -7.55 8.69
C LEU A 727 -2.64 -6.94 8.35
N GLY A 728 -1.83 -6.58 9.36
CA GLY A 728 -0.46 -6.10 9.13
C GLY A 728 0.42 -7.14 8.42
N ASP A 729 0.35 -8.40 8.84
CA ASP A 729 1.05 -9.53 8.22
C ASP A 729 0.65 -9.74 6.75
N GLN A 730 -0.65 -9.61 6.46
CA GLN A 730 -1.19 -9.67 5.10
C GLN A 730 -0.66 -8.51 4.23
N ILE A 731 -0.73 -7.27 4.73
CA ILE A 731 -0.22 -6.09 4.02
C ILE A 731 1.25 -6.28 3.65
N VAL A 732 2.10 -6.65 4.62
CA VAL A 732 3.53 -6.86 4.37
C VAL A 732 3.76 -7.98 3.33
N SER A 733 2.99 -9.06 3.39
CA SER A 733 3.06 -10.15 2.41
C SER A 733 2.67 -9.68 1.00
N ASP A 734 1.63 -8.86 0.88
CA ASP A 734 1.18 -8.28 -0.40
C ASP A 734 2.22 -7.31 -0.99
N ILE A 735 2.89 -6.53 -0.14
CA ILE A 735 4.01 -5.68 -0.53
C ILE A 735 5.19 -6.51 -1.05
N LYS A 736 5.55 -7.62 -0.39
CA LYS A 736 6.60 -8.55 -0.86
C LYS A 736 6.26 -9.12 -2.23
N GLU A 737 5.02 -9.60 -2.42
CA GLU A 737 4.56 -10.11 -3.72
C GLU A 737 4.67 -9.02 -4.80
N ARG A 738 4.25 -7.79 -4.48
CA ARG A 738 4.30 -6.69 -5.44
C ARG A 738 5.73 -6.31 -5.80
N PHE A 739 6.65 -6.30 -4.85
CA PHE A 739 8.06 -6.00 -5.10
C PHE A 739 8.73 -7.08 -5.96
N ILE A 740 8.43 -8.36 -5.73
CA ILE A 740 8.90 -9.46 -6.58
C ILE A 740 8.43 -9.26 -8.03
N PHE A 741 7.15 -8.92 -8.22
CA PHE A 741 6.61 -8.61 -9.55
C PHE A 741 7.35 -7.43 -10.20
N THR A 742 7.59 -6.35 -9.46
CA THR A 742 8.32 -5.19 -9.96
C THR A 742 9.74 -5.55 -10.38
N LEU A 743 10.48 -6.30 -9.54
CA LEU A 743 11.84 -6.75 -9.84
C LEU A 743 11.87 -7.59 -11.12
N ASP A 744 10.97 -8.55 -11.29
CA ASP A 744 10.90 -9.41 -12.48
C ASP A 744 10.75 -8.60 -13.79
N GLN A 745 9.97 -7.52 -13.75
CA GLN A 745 9.71 -6.63 -14.89
C GLN A 745 10.80 -5.55 -15.10
N THR A 746 11.78 -5.45 -14.19
CA THR A 746 12.77 -4.37 -14.20
C THR A 746 13.84 -4.58 -15.28
N SER A 747 13.72 -3.83 -16.38
CA SER A 747 14.59 -3.99 -17.56
C SER A 747 15.99 -3.39 -17.45
N TRP A 748 16.22 -2.49 -16.50
CA TRP A 748 17.53 -1.85 -16.30
C TRP A 748 18.52 -2.69 -15.47
N MET A 749 18.02 -3.73 -14.80
CA MET A 749 18.84 -4.73 -14.11
C MET A 749 19.14 -5.90 -15.05
N SER A 750 20.26 -6.60 -14.84
CA SER A 750 20.51 -7.85 -15.57
C SER A 750 19.59 -8.99 -15.08
N PRO A 751 19.37 -10.05 -15.89
CA PRO A 751 18.57 -11.20 -15.47
C PRO A 751 19.06 -11.87 -14.18
N ASP A 752 20.38 -11.98 -14.00
CA ASP A 752 20.97 -12.64 -12.83
C ASP A 752 20.76 -11.82 -11.55
N VAL A 753 20.95 -10.49 -11.63
CA VAL A 753 20.72 -9.60 -10.48
C VAL A 753 19.23 -9.54 -10.13
N ARG A 754 18.32 -9.54 -11.13
CA ARG A 754 16.87 -9.68 -10.86
C ARG A 754 16.54 -10.96 -10.09
N ARG A 755 17.10 -12.10 -10.51
CA ARG A 755 16.86 -13.40 -9.86
C ARG A 755 17.32 -13.37 -8.40
N LEU A 756 18.53 -12.87 -8.13
CA LEU A 756 19.04 -12.73 -6.76
C LEU A 756 18.22 -11.72 -5.94
N GLY A 757 17.77 -10.62 -6.55
CA GLY A 757 16.90 -9.66 -5.88
C GLY A 757 15.56 -10.28 -5.46
N ILE A 758 14.95 -11.10 -6.32
CA ILE A 758 13.72 -11.85 -5.99
C ILE A 758 13.97 -12.82 -4.83
N GLU A 759 15.10 -13.53 -4.84
CA GLU A 759 15.51 -14.42 -3.76
C GLU A 759 15.70 -13.65 -2.44
N LYS A 760 16.34 -12.48 -2.50
CA LYS A 760 16.49 -11.57 -1.35
C LYS A 760 15.14 -11.15 -0.76
N VAL A 761 14.17 -10.73 -1.58
CA VAL A 761 12.81 -10.40 -1.09
C VAL A 761 12.15 -11.64 -0.46
N GLY A 762 12.28 -12.80 -1.10
CA GLY A 762 11.76 -14.07 -0.57
C GLY A 762 12.27 -14.36 0.84
N ASN A 763 13.57 -14.13 1.07
CA ASN A 763 14.26 -14.37 2.33
C ASN A 763 14.02 -13.31 3.41
N ILE A 764 13.38 -12.18 3.10
CA ILE A 764 13.11 -11.14 4.11
C ILE A 764 12.27 -11.72 5.25
N ILE A 765 12.79 -11.63 6.47
CA ILE A 765 12.10 -12.01 7.71
C ILE A 765 11.13 -10.87 8.08
N GLN A 766 9.85 -11.19 8.28
CA GLN A 766 8.85 -10.22 8.73
C GLN A 766 8.56 -10.37 10.22
N LYS A 767 8.59 -9.26 10.96
CA LYS A 767 8.31 -9.20 12.41
C LYS A 767 7.19 -8.20 12.67
N ILE A 768 6.04 -8.67 13.16
CA ILE A 768 4.81 -7.87 13.30
C ILE A 768 4.35 -7.80 14.76
N GLY A 769 4.18 -6.58 15.26
CA GLY A 769 3.63 -6.24 16.57
C GLY A 769 4.64 -6.30 17.71
N PHE A 770 5.15 -7.50 18.03
CA PHE A 770 5.97 -7.74 19.22
C PHE A 770 6.78 -9.05 19.15
N PRO A 771 7.87 -9.20 19.92
CA PRO A 771 8.66 -10.43 19.94
C PRO A 771 7.95 -11.60 20.66
N THR A 772 8.09 -12.80 20.12
CA THR A 772 7.50 -14.04 20.67
C THR A 772 8.53 -15.01 21.24
N LYS A 773 9.81 -14.61 21.29
CA LYS A 773 10.91 -15.52 21.67
C LYS A 773 12.08 -14.88 22.42
N SER A 774 12.43 -13.62 22.16
CA SER A 774 13.65 -13.00 22.72
C SER A 774 13.42 -11.56 23.18
N PRO A 775 12.69 -11.34 24.28
CA PRO A 775 11.89 -12.32 25.02
C PRO A 775 10.50 -12.52 24.40
N ASN A 776 9.76 -13.55 24.83
CA ASN A 776 8.34 -13.68 24.50
C ASN A 776 7.51 -12.73 25.37
N VAL A 777 7.08 -11.58 24.84
CA VAL A 777 6.35 -10.59 25.65
C VAL A 777 4.97 -11.07 26.11
N LEU A 778 4.41 -12.09 25.46
CA LEU A 778 3.15 -12.71 25.88
C LEU A 778 3.32 -13.70 27.04
N ASP A 779 4.55 -14.07 27.38
CA ASP A 779 4.87 -14.90 28.54
C ASP A 779 5.38 -14.03 29.71
N PRO A 780 4.61 -13.90 30.81
CA PRO A 780 5.03 -13.09 31.95
C PRO A 780 6.30 -13.62 32.63
N GLU A 781 6.53 -14.94 32.63
CA GLU A 781 7.70 -15.53 33.28
C GLU A 781 8.97 -15.25 32.47
N ASP A 782 8.89 -15.30 31.13
CA ASP A 782 10.02 -15.02 30.26
C ASP A 782 10.45 -13.54 30.34
N VAL A 783 9.47 -12.62 30.36
CA VAL A 783 9.73 -11.19 30.59
C VAL A 783 10.39 -10.95 31.96
N ASN A 784 9.90 -11.61 33.02
CA ASN A 784 10.49 -11.45 34.36
C ASN A 784 11.93 -11.99 34.39
N LYS A 785 12.17 -13.14 33.75
CA LYS A 785 13.49 -13.76 33.64
C LYS A 785 14.48 -12.89 32.89
N PHE A 786 14.04 -12.19 31.83
CA PHE A 786 14.87 -11.26 31.07
C PHE A 786 15.50 -10.19 31.98
N TYR A 787 14.74 -9.65 32.94
CA TYR A 787 15.20 -8.62 33.86
C TYR A 787 15.63 -9.13 35.25
N LEU A 788 15.89 -10.44 35.42
CA LEU A 788 16.16 -11.05 36.74
C LEU A 788 17.32 -10.38 37.50
N ASP A 789 18.38 -10.03 36.76
CA ASP A 789 19.62 -9.44 37.30
C ASP A 789 19.56 -7.92 37.46
N LEU A 790 18.53 -7.26 36.94
CA LEU A 790 18.31 -5.83 37.12
C LEU A 790 17.66 -5.56 38.47
N LYS A 791 18.40 -4.90 39.37
CA LYS A 791 17.93 -4.50 40.70
C LYS A 791 17.65 -3.01 40.71
N LEU A 792 16.41 -2.66 41.05
CA LEU A 792 15.90 -1.30 41.07
C LEU A 792 15.36 -0.97 42.46
N SER A 793 15.37 0.30 42.79
CA SER A 793 14.92 0.83 44.08
C SER A 793 13.92 1.96 43.85
N LYS A 794 12.85 1.96 44.65
CA LYS A 794 11.82 3.01 44.60
C LYS A 794 12.33 4.36 45.12
N ASP A 795 13.46 4.36 45.84
CA ASP A 795 13.95 5.54 46.57
C ASP A 795 15.11 6.25 45.83
N THR A 796 15.61 5.70 44.72
CA THR A 796 16.85 6.16 44.06
C THR A 796 16.76 6.15 42.53
N PHE A 797 16.18 7.20 41.94
CA PHE A 797 16.04 7.34 40.48
C PHE A 797 17.39 7.34 39.74
N PHE A 798 18.33 8.20 40.13
CA PHE A 798 19.63 8.30 39.46
C PHE A 798 20.40 6.96 39.42
N GLU A 799 20.43 6.24 40.54
CA GLU A 799 21.07 4.92 40.60
C GLU A 799 20.33 3.86 39.78
N ASN A 800 19.01 3.98 39.60
CA ASN A 800 18.27 3.09 38.70
C ASN A 800 18.73 3.30 37.25
N GLU A 801 18.88 4.55 36.79
CA GLU A 801 19.38 4.85 35.43
C GLU A 801 20.77 4.25 35.21
N VAL A 802 21.68 4.41 36.17
CA VAL A 802 23.01 3.81 36.12
C VAL A 802 22.95 2.27 36.16
N ALA A 803 22.04 1.69 36.94
CA ALA A 803 21.86 0.24 36.99
C ALA A 803 21.32 -0.34 35.68
N VAL A 804 20.40 0.38 35.02
CA VAL A 804 19.88 0.06 33.69
C VAL A 804 20.99 0.11 32.65
N ALA A 805 21.77 1.19 32.60
CA ALA A 805 22.89 1.31 31.67
C ALA A 805 23.90 0.15 31.80
N ARG A 806 24.27 -0.24 33.03
CA ARG A 806 25.14 -1.41 33.28
C ARG A 806 24.50 -2.72 32.87
N PHE A 807 23.20 -2.86 33.05
CA PHE A 807 22.47 -4.06 32.63
C PHE A 807 22.49 -4.19 31.11
N GLN A 808 22.22 -3.10 30.39
CA GLN A 808 22.24 -3.06 28.92
C GLN A 808 23.63 -3.32 28.35
N LEU A 809 24.67 -2.62 28.84
CA LEU A 809 26.05 -2.84 28.39
C LEU A 809 26.48 -4.30 28.55
N ARG A 810 26.18 -4.92 29.70
CA ARG A 810 26.50 -6.34 29.93
C ARG A 810 25.68 -7.25 29.03
N GLY A 811 24.40 -6.97 28.84
CA GLY A 811 23.53 -7.72 27.94
C GLY A 811 24.06 -7.71 26.51
N GLU A 812 24.38 -6.52 26.00
CA GLU A 812 24.97 -6.30 24.68
C GLU A 812 26.29 -7.08 24.53
N TRP A 813 27.29 -6.82 25.37
CA TRP A 813 28.61 -7.45 25.23
C TRP A 813 28.59 -8.97 25.49
N SER A 814 27.60 -9.49 26.22
CA SER A 814 27.44 -10.94 26.43
C SER A 814 27.10 -11.72 25.15
N LYS A 815 26.77 -11.02 24.05
CA LYS A 815 26.51 -11.62 22.73
C LYS A 815 27.79 -12.06 22.02
N LEU A 816 28.95 -11.50 22.38
CA LEU A 816 30.23 -11.87 21.78
C LEU A 816 30.57 -13.34 22.00
N GLY A 817 31.06 -14.02 20.95
CA GLY A 817 31.36 -15.46 20.98
C GLY A 817 30.13 -16.37 20.81
N LYS A 818 28.93 -15.80 20.65
CA LYS A 818 27.69 -16.51 20.30
C LYS A 818 27.27 -16.16 18.88
N PRO A 819 26.48 -17.02 18.21
CA PRO A 819 25.83 -16.66 16.95
C PRO A 819 24.88 -15.47 17.13
N THR A 820 24.67 -14.71 16.05
CA THR A 820 23.67 -13.64 15.98
C THR A 820 22.28 -14.19 16.30
N ASN A 821 21.59 -13.54 17.24
CA ASN A 821 20.22 -13.90 17.60
C ASN A 821 19.20 -13.23 16.68
N ARG A 822 18.75 -13.96 15.65
CA ARG A 822 17.77 -13.45 14.67
C ARG A 822 16.35 -13.26 15.24
N ASP A 823 16.07 -13.70 16.47
CA ASP A 823 14.77 -13.51 17.13
C ASP A 823 14.70 -12.20 17.96
N GLU A 824 15.81 -11.46 18.12
CA GLU A 824 15.86 -10.17 18.83
C GLU A 824 15.18 -9.04 18.06
N TRP A 825 14.70 -8.03 18.78
CA TRP A 825 14.07 -6.83 18.21
C TRP A 825 14.83 -5.58 18.65
N GLY A 826 15.02 -4.64 17.73
CA GLY A 826 15.64 -3.34 18.00
C GLY A 826 14.70 -2.24 18.51
N MET A 827 13.38 -2.49 18.54
CA MET A 827 12.37 -1.52 19.00
C MET A 827 11.32 -2.19 19.89
N SER A 828 10.87 -1.46 20.91
CA SER A 828 9.81 -1.90 21.83
C SER A 828 8.45 -1.93 21.15
N ALA A 829 7.50 -2.73 21.65
CA ALA A 829 6.15 -2.79 21.07
C ALA A 829 5.39 -1.45 21.04
N PRO A 830 5.46 -0.54 22.04
CA PRO A 830 4.78 0.76 21.97
C PRO A 830 5.45 1.78 21.04
N THR A 831 6.64 1.48 20.51
CA THR A 831 7.35 2.38 19.58
C THR A 831 6.51 2.67 18.34
N VAL A 832 6.37 3.95 17.98
CA VAL A 832 5.68 4.39 16.76
C VAL A 832 6.72 4.61 15.67
N ASN A 833 7.22 3.52 15.11
CA ASN A 833 8.21 3.52 14.04
C ASN A 833 8.22 2.16 13.32
N ALA A 834 9.10 1.99 12.34
CA ALA A 834 9.43 0.72 11.71
C ALA A 834 10.94 0.70 11.36
N TYR A 835 11.49 -0.46 10.99
CA TYR A 835 12.86 -0.54 10.48
C TYR A 835 13.12 -1.74 9.58
N TYR A 836 14.12 -1.57 8.70
CA TYR A 836 14.86 -2.63 8.01
C TYR A 836 16.24 -2.80 8.62
N ASN A 837 16.64 -4.05 8.88
CA ASN A 837 18.00 -4.38 9.30
C ASN A 837 18.70 -5.17 8.17
N PRO A 838 19.74 -4.62 7.52
CA PRO A 838 20.39 -5.27 6.39
C PRO A 838 21.09 -6.61 6.73
N PRO A 839 21.91 -6.71 7.79
CA PRO A 839 22.51 -8.00 8.19
C PRO A 839 21.49 -9.10 8.52
N GLY A 840 20.37 -8.73 9.15
CA GLY A 840 19.28 -9.68 9.44
C GLY A 840 18.42 -10.02 8.22
N ASN A 841 18.49 -9.21 7.16
CA ASN A 841 17.51 -9.13 6.07
C ASN A 841 16.07 -9.18 6.62
N GLU A 842 15.75 -8.28 7.54
CA GLU A 842 14.48 -8.29 8.26
C GLU A 842 13.79 -6.93 8.28
N ILE A 843 12.46 -6.95 8.24
CA ILE A 843 11.58 -5.78 8.37
C ILE A 843 10.69 -5.94 9.59
N VAL A 844 10.59 -4.87 10.39
CA VAL A 844 9.97 -4.94 11.71
C VAL A 844 8.99 -3.80 11.93
N PHE A 845 7.80 -4.15 12.38
CA PHE A 845 6.68 -3.22 12.60
C PHE A 845 6.13 -3.40 14.02
N PRO A 846 6.63 -2.62 15.02
CA PRO A 846 6.07 -2.58 16.36
C PRO A 846 4.56 -2.32 16.41
N ALA A 847 3.88 -2.81 17.42
CA ALA A 847 2.43 -2.60 17.62
C ALA A 847 2.06 -1.11 17.73
N GLY A 848 2.99 -0.24 18.14
CA GLY A 848 2.82 1.19 18.28
C GLY A 848 2.56 1.90 16.96
N ILE A 849 3.12 1.47 15.83
CA ILE A 849 2.80 2.07 14.52
C ILE A 849 1.46 1.59 13.96
N MET A 850 0.92 0.47 14.47
CA MET A 850 -0.31 -0.15 14.00
C MET A 850 -1.57 0.46 14.66
N GLN A 851 -1.66 1.79 14.66
CA GLN A 851 -2.81 2.57 15.11
C GLN A 851 -3.10 3.76 14.17
N PRO A 852 -4.30 4.38 14.21
CA PRO A 852 -4.62 5.52 13.36
C PRO A 852 -3.72 6.75 13.62
N PRO A 853 -3.41 7.57 12.60
CA PRO A 853 -3.83 7.42 11.20
C PRO A 853 -2.95 6.49 10.35
N ALA A 854 -1.82 6.01 10.86
CA ALA A 854 -0.94 5.12 10.10
C ALA A 854 -1.61 3.79 9.73
N PHE A 855 -2.42 3.25 10.63
CA PHE A 855 -3.08 1.96 10.45
C PHE A 855 -4.51 2.01 11.01
N TYR A 856 -5.49 1.82 10.14
CA TYR A 856 -6.87 1.54 10.53
C TYR A 856 -7.10 0.03 10.48
N GLY A 857 -7.81 -0.50 11.49
CA GLY A 857 -8.05 -1.95 11.63
C GLY A 857 -8.95 -2.53 10.52
N PRO A 858 -9.21 -3.86 10.57
CA PRO A 858 -9.89 -4.60 9.50
C PRO A 858 -11.34 -4.20 9.23
N SER A 859 -11.93 -3.38 10.10
CA SER A 859 -13.27 -2.81 9.94
C SER A 859 -13.30 -1.56 9.06
N ALA A 860 -12.15 -1.04 8.64
CA ALA A 860 -12.02 0.10 7.75
C ALA A 860 -11.61 -0.32 6.33
N PRO A 861 -11.93 0.48 5.30
CA PRO A 861 -11.46 0.27 3.93
C PRO A 861 -9.94 0.16 3.84
N LEU A 862 -9.45 -0.76 3.02
CA LEU A 862 -8.02 -1.07 2.91
C LEU A 862 -7.22 0.07 2.30
N TYR A 863 -7.81 0.95 1.48
CA TYR A 863 -7.08 2.12 0.95
C TYR A 863 -6.47 3.02 2.03
N LEU A 864 -7.01 3.00 3.26
CA LEU A 864 -6.45 3.76 4.38
C LEU A 864 -5.19 3.09 4.95
N ALA A 865 -5.32 1.81 5.33
CA ALA A 865 -4.20 1.05 5.89
C ALA A 865 -3.07 0.90 4.88
N TYR A 866 -3.37 0.70 3.60
CA TYR A 866 -2.35 0.65 2.55
C TYR A 866 -1.79 2.04 2.20
N GLY A 867 -2.63 3.08 2.24
CA GLY A 867 -2.19 4.46 2.00
C GLY A 867 -1.10 4.93 2.96
N ALA A 868 -1.14 4.49 4.22
CA ALA A 868 -0.13 4.83 5.23
C ALA A 868 0.74 3.61 5.63
N PHE A 869 0.23 2.68 6.44
CA PHE A 869 1.01 1.52 6.90
C PHE A 869 1.55 0.65 5.76
N GLY A 870 0.79 0.44 4.69
CA GLY A 870 1.30 -0.28 3.51
C GLY A 870 2.44 0.48 2.81
N ALA A 871 2.39 1.80 2.77
CA ALA A 871 3.50 2.62 2.26
C ALA A 871 4.73 2.54 3.16
N VAL A 872 4.55 2.53 4.49
CA VAL A 872 5.63 2.25 5.47
C VAL A 872 6.17 0.83 5.28
N SER A 873 5.32 -0.18 5.07
CA SER A 873 5.78 -1.54 4.79
C SER A 873 6.58 -1.64 3.50
N GLY A 874 6.15 -0.94 2.46
CA GLY A 874 6.89 -0.82 1.21
C GLY A 874 8.20 -0.04 1.36
N HIS A 875 8.24 0.94 2.25
CA HIS A 875 9.43 1.73 2.58
C HIS A 875 10.50 0.83 3.20
N GLU A 876 10.16 0.08 4.25
CA GLU A 876 11.10 -0.88 4.87
C GLU A 876 11.58 -1.96 3.89
N LEU A 877 10.70 -2.46 3.00
CA LEU A 877 11.13 -3.40 1.98
C LEU A 877 12.08 -2.73 0.98
N SER A 878 11.81 -1.49 0.57
CA SER A 878 12.64 -0.75 -0.37
C SER A 878 14.06 -0.50 0.15
N HIS A 879 14.25 -0.37 1.47
CA HIS A 879 15.57 -0.29 2.08
C HIS A 879 16.46 -1.50 1.72
N ALA A 880 15.89 -2.67 1.45
CA ALA A 880 16.65 -3.82 0.98
C ALA A 880 17.37 -3.58 -0.37
N PHE A 881 17.02 -2.52 -1.11
CA PHE A 881 17.60 -2.21 -2.42
C PHE A 881 18.00 -0.74 -2.58
N ASP A 882 17.96 0.06 -1.51
CA ASP A 882 18.33 1.47 -1.57
C ASP A 882 19.85 1.68 -1.73
N SER A 883 20.34 2.91 -1.49
CA SER A 883 21.77 3.22 -1.61
C SER A 883 22.69 2.39 -0.70
N THR A 884 22.16 1.88 0.42
CA THR A 884 22.90 1.09 1.42
C THR A 884 22.53 -0.39 1.32
N GLY A 885 21.25 -0.75 1.42
CA GLY A 885 20.81 -2.14 1.49
C GLY A 885 21.07 -2.94 0.22
N ARG A 886 21.22 -2.30 -0.95
CA ARG A 886 21.66 -2.99 -2.18
C ARG A 886 23.00 -3.71 -2.03
N HIS A 887 23.84 -3.30 -1.09
CA HIS A 887 25.15 -3.90 -0.85
C HIS A 887 25.07 -5.24 -0.10
N TYR A 888 23.90 -5.60 0.44
CA TYR A 888 23.68 -6.85 1.16
C TYR A 888 22.96 -7.85 0.27
N ASP A 889 23.42 -9.09 0.21
CA ASP A 889 22.81 -10.15 -0.60
C ASP A 889 21.57 -10.77 0.07
N GLU A 890 21.06 -11.87 -0.49
CA GLU A 890 19.86 -12.57 -0.01
C GLU A 890 20.00 -13.17 1.40
N SER A 891 21.23 -13.27 1.91
CA SER A 891 21.54 -13.78 3.24
C SER A 891 21.81 -12.68 4.28
N GLY A 892 21.82 -11.41 3.83
CA GLY A 892 22.21 -10.26 4.64
C GLY A 892 23.73 -10.04 4.68
N ASN A 893 24.49 -10.61 3.74
CA ASN A 893 25.94 -10.49 3.70
C ASN A 893 26.37 -9.36 2.75
N TYR A 894 27.24 -8.46 3.23
CA TYR A 894 27.79 -7.33 2.49
C TYR A 894 28.75 -7.79 1.39
N THR A 895 28.23 -7.89 0.17
CA THR A 895 28.94 -8.39 -1.01
C THR A 895 28.61 -7.58 -2.26
N ASN A 896 29.48 -7.67 -3.26
CA ASN A 896 29.19 -7.11 -4.59
C ASN A 896 28.47 -8.17 -5.42
N TRP A 897 27.15 -8.26 -5.27
CA TRP A 897 26.30 -9.21 -6.00
C TRP A 897 25.59 -8.60 -7.22
N TRP A 898 25.77 -7.30 -7.46
CA TRP A 898 25.31 -6.60 -8.67
C TRP A 898 26.43 -6.52 -9.71
N ASP A 899 26.10 -6.69 -10.98
CA ASP A 899 27.04 -6.38 -12.07
C ASP A 899 27.20 -4.87 -12.30
N ASP A 900 28.33 -4.48 -12.89
CA ASP A 900 28.71 -3.07 -13.11
C ASP A 900 27.65 -2.28 -13.90
N LYS A 901 26.99 -2.93 -14.87
CA LYS A 901 25.94 -2.30 -15.69
C LYS A 901 24.71 -1.96 -14.85
N THR A 902 24.31 -2.86 -13.95
CA THR A 902 23.19 -2.64 -13.04
C THR A 902 23.53 -1.56 -12.02
N VAL A 903 24.77 -1.51 -11.52
CA VAL A 903 25.26 -0.45 -10.63
C VAL A 903 25.21 0.91 -11.33
N GLU A 904 25.76 1.04 -12.54
CA GLU A 904 25.73 2.28 -13.31
C GLU A 904 24.29 2.76 -13.58
N ALA A 905 23.40 1.83 -13.95
CA ALA A 905 21.99 2.14 -14.20
C ALA A 905 21.23 2.59 -12.94
N PHE A 906 21.59 2.03 -11.78
CA PHE A 906 21.06 2.46 -10.48
C PHE A 906 21.57 3.84 -10.10
N GLU A 907 22.87 4.08 -10.21
CA GLU A 907 23.48 5.38 -9.89
C GLU A 907 22.90 6.51 -10.74
N GLU A 908 22.67 6.28 -12.04
CA GLU A 908 22.00 7.22 -12.94
C GLU A 908 20.60 7.61 -12.43
N ARG A 909 19.81 6.62 -12.00
CA ARG A 909 18.43 6.84 -11.49
C ARG A 909 18.42 7.48 -10.11
N ALA A 910 19.28 7.01 -9.22
CA ALA A 910 19.44 7.54 -7.87
C ALA A 910 19.90 9.01 -7.90
N GLN A 911 20.72 9.41 -8.88
CA GLN A 911 21.12 10.80 -9.05
C GLN A 911 19.93 11.74 -9.30
N CYS A 912 18.85 11.27 -9.94
CA CYS A 912 17.63 12.05 -10.08
C CYS A 912 17.05 12.44 -8.70
N PHE A 913 16.98 11.50 -7.76
CA PHE A 913 16.48 11.74 -6.41
C PHE A 913 17.39 12.70 -5.65
N VAL A 914 18.72 12.55 -5.77
CA VAL A 914 19.68 13.50 -5.20
C VAL A 914 19.41 14.92 -5.71
N ASP A 915 19.28 15.09 -7.02
CA ASP A 915 19.08 16.39 -7.66
C ASP A 915 17.70 17.00 -7.39
N GLN A 916 16.67 16.15 -7.26
CA GLN A 916 15.31 16.55 -6.90
C GLN A 916 15.29 17.11 -5.48
N TYR A 917 15.68 16.31 -4.50
CA TYR A 917 15.55 16.69 -3.08
C TYR A 917 16.53 17.78 -2.68
N SER A 918 17.71 17.90 -3.31
CA SER A 918 18.65 18.99 -3.03
C SER A 918 18.10 20.39 -3.38
N LYS A 919 17.03 20.46 -4.18
CA LYS A 919 16.34 21.72 -4.49
C LYS A 919 15.31 22.11 -3.43
N PHE A 920 14.89 21.16 -2.59
CA PHE A 920 13.95 21.42 -1.52
C PHE A 920 14.64 22.22 -0.40
N THR A 921 13.94 23.22 0.11
CA THR A 921 14.47 24.11 1.14
C THR A 921 13.55 24.24 2.34
N VAL A 922 14.14 24.38 3.51
CA VAL A 922 13.45 24.78 4.75
C VAL A 922 14.04 26.09 5.28
N ILE A 923 13.27 26.79 6.11
CA ILE A 923 13.73 28.03 6.74
C ILE A 923 14.27 27.70 8.13
N GLY A 924 15.57 27.89 8.33
CA GLY A 924 16.26 27.77 9.62
C GLY A 924 16.26 29.08 10.42
N PRO A 925 16.96 29.11 11.57
CA PRO A 925 17.06 30.28 12.43
C PRO A 925 17.59 31.50 11.67
N GLU A 926 17.21 32.71 12.10
CA GLU A 926 17.57 33.98 11.44
C GLU A 926 17.14 34.03 9.94
N ASP A 927 16.08 33.29 9.58
CA ASP A 927 15.52 33.19 8.22
C ASP A 927 16.52 32.64 7.17
N LYS A 928 17.51 31.88 7.62
CA LYS A 928 18.48 31.19 6.76
C LYS A 928 17.77 30.13 5.91
N VAL A 929 17.98 30.17 4.60
CA VAL A 929 17.51 29.13 3.69
C VAL A 929 18.45 27.93 3.78
N LEU A 930 17.93 26.78 4.20
CA LEU A 930 18.65 25.52 4.33
C LEU A 930 18.20 24.56 3.23
N HIS A 931 19.15 23.98 2.52
CA HIS A 931 18.88 22.97 1.50
C HIS A 931 18.91 21.58 2.12
N VAL A 932 17.97 20.73 1.73
CA VAL A 932 18.04 19.29 2.04
C VAL A 932 19.29 18.70 1.39
N ASN A 933 20.04 17.89 2.13
CA ASN A 933 21.16 17.15 1.57
C ASN A 933 20.62 15.90 0.85
N GLY A 934 20.35 16.00 -0.46
CA GLY A 934 19.76 14.91 -1.23
C GLY A 934 20.61 13.64 -1.32
N ARG A 935 21.90 13.69 -0.98
CA ARG A 935 22.76 12.50 -0.83
C ARG A 935 22.57 11.82 0.51
N LEU A 936 22.54 12.59 1.61
CA LEU A 936 22.25 12.08 2.95
C LEU A 936 20.88 11.40 2.97
N THR A 937 19.87 12.03 2.34
CA THR A 937 18.50 11.52 2.37
C THR A 937 18.16 10.50 1.29
N LEU A 938 19.17 10.04 0.52
CA LEU A 938 18.92 9.26 -0.69
C LEU A 938 18.23 7.92 -0.41
N GLY A 939 18.65 7.19 0.62
CA GLY A 939 18.06 5.90 0.99
C GLY A 939 16.57 6.03 1.29
N GLU A 940 16.24 6.96 2.20
CA GLU A 940 14.88 7.30 2.61
C GLU A 940 14.00 7.76 1.46
N ASN A 941 14.53 8.60 0.57
CA ASN A 941 13.80 9.13 -0.58
C ASN A 941 13.46 8.03 -1.61
N ILE A 942 14.40 7.10 -1.85
CA ILE A 942 14.16 5.92 -2.69
C ILE A 942 13.09 5.03 -2.03
N ALA A 943 13.20 4.85 -0.72
CA ALA A 943 12.29 4.01 0.04
C ALA A 943 10.85 4.57 0.07
N ASP A 944 10.67 5.88 0.21
CA ASP A 944 9.36 6.52 0.11
C ASP A 944 8.68 6.29 -1.25
N ALA A 945 9.41 6.56 -2.33
CA ALA A 945 8.86 6.44 -3.68
C ALA A 945 8.56 4.97 -4.05
N GLY A 946 9.49 4.06 -3.73
CA GLY A 946 9.32 2.62 -3.94
C GLY A 946 8.17 2.06 -3.09
N GLY A 947 8.12 2.43 -1.82
CA GLY A 947 7.14 1.95 -0.87
C GLY A 947 5.72 2.37 -1.18
N LEU A 948 5.51 3.66 -1.51
CA LEU A 948 4.20 4.16 -1.92
C LEU A 948 3.69 3.45 -3.18
N THR A 949 4.57 3.26 -4.16
CA THR A 949 4.23 2.62 -5.45
C THR A 949 3.86 1.15 -5.24
N ALA A 950 4.65 0.40 -4.46
CA ALA A 950 4.34 -0.99 -4.13
C ALA A 950 2.99 -1.09 -3.38
N SER A 951 2.76 -0.20 -2.42
CA SER A 951 1.53 -0.20 -1.64
C SER A 951 0.28 0.12 -2.45
N TYR A 952 0.34 1.12 -3.33
CA TYR A 952 -0.78 1.48 -4.19
C TYR A 952 -1.21 0.31 -5.08
N HIS A 953 -0.25 -0.38 -5.71
CA HIS A 953 -0.55 -1.51 -6.58
C HIS A 953 -1.00 -2.76 -5.81
N ALA A 954 -0.46 -2.99 -4.60
CA ALA A 954 -0.92 -4.07 -3.73
C ALA A 954 -2.38 -3.85 -3.30
N TRP A 955 -2.72 -2.62 -2.87
CA TRP A 955 -4.10 -2.25 -2.56
C TRP A 955 -5.01 -2.38 -3.78
N LYS A 956 -4.58 -1.88 -4.95
CA LYS A 956 -5.42 -1.88 -6.15
C LYS A 956 -5.82 -3.29 -6.57
N LYS A 957 -4.91 -4.25 -6.47
CA LYS A 957 -5.19 -5.69 -6.68
C LYS A 957 -6.30 -6.20 -5.75
N HIS A 958 -6.29 -5.80 -4.47
CA HIS A 958 -7.35 -6.15 -3.52
C HIS A 958 -8.68 -5.49 -3.84
N ASP A 959 -8.69 -4.18 -4.13
CA ASP A 959 -9.92 -3.44 -4.44
C ASP A 959 -10.56 -3.94 -5.75
N GLU A 960 -9.78 -4.39 -6.73
CA GLU A 960 -10.30 -5.01 -7.96
C GLU A 960 -10.96 -6.38 -7.69
N ALA A 961 -10.38 -7.18 -6.79
CA ALA A 961 -10.93 -8.49 -6.41
C ALA A 961 -12.16 -8.37 -5.49
N LYS A 962 -12.12 -7.44 -4.54
CA LYS A 962 -13.18 -7.17 -3.57
C LYS A 962 -13.22 -5.67 -3.26
N PRO A 963 -14.05 -4.90 -4.00
CA PRO A 963 -14.10 -3.45 -3.84
C PRO A 963 -14.46 -3.01 -2.43
N ASP A 964 -13.65 -2.12 -1.87
CA ASP A 964 -13.89 -1.48 -0.59
C ASP A 964 -15.14 -0.58 -0.62
N LEU A 965 -15.71 -0.31 0.56
CA LEU A 965 -16.74 0.71 0.70
C LEU A 965 -16.13 2.13 0.74
N HIS A 966 -16.91 3.13 0.35
CA HIS A 966 -16.53 4.53 0.55
C HIS A 966 -16.65 4.94 2.03
N LEU A 967 -15.85 5.92 2.44
CA LEU A 967 -15.99 6.56 3.75
C LEU A 967 -17.20 7.51 3.76
N PRO A 968 -17.93 7.60 4.89
CA PRO A 968 -19.07 8.49 5.02
C PRO A 968 -18.62 9.96 5.00
N GLY A 969 -19.30 10.82 4.25
CA GLY A 969 -18.99 12.27 4.20
C GLY A 969 -17.78 12.63 3.33
N LEU A 970 -17.18 11.67 2.64
CA LEU A 970 -16.04 11.85 1.72
C LEU A 970 -16.38 11.42 0.29
N ASP A 971 -17.66 11.48 -0.09
CA ASP A 971 -18.17 11.04 -1.40
C ASP A 971 -17.60 11.86 -2.58
N ALA A 972 -17.04 13.05 -2.30
CA ALA A 972 -16.36 13.88 -3.28
C ALA A 972 -15.00 13.31 -3.72
N PHE A 973 -14.43 12.38 -2.95
CA PHE A 973 -13.13 11.78 -3.20
C PHE A 973 -13.25 10.37 -3.77
N THR A 974 -12.43 10.05 -4.76
CA THR A 974 -12.26 8.65 -5.18
C THR A 974 -11.47 7.87 -4.13
N LYS A 975 -11.54 6.53 -4.16
CA LYS A 975 -10.74 5.69 -3.27
C LYS A 975 -9.23 5.90 -3.48
N GLU A 976 -8.82 6.10 -4.72
CA GLU A 976 -7.43 6.41 -5.08
C GLU A 976 -6.99 7.75 -4.47
N GLN A 977 -7.85 8.76 -4.50
CA GLN A 977 -7.56 10.04 -3.83
C GLN A 977 -7.45 9.85 -2.31
N LEU A 978 -8.35 9.08 -1.71
CA LEU A 978 -8.30 8.78 -0.27
C LEU A 978 -7.06 7.98 0.13
N PHE A 979 -6.54 7.10 -0.73
CA PHE A 979 -5.25 6.43 -0.52
C PHE A 979 -4.11 7.45 -0.34
N PHE A 980 -3.98 8.42 -1.27
CA PHE A 980 -2.92 9.43 -1.20
C PHE A 980 -3.15 10.47 -0.09
N ILE A 981 -4.41 10.77 0.24
CA ILE A 981 -4.73 11.61 1.41
C ILE A 981 -4.31 10.90 2.69
N SER A 982 -4.55 9.59 2.81
CA SER A 982 -4.09 8.78 3.95
C SER A 982 -2.56 8.79 4.07
N TYR A 983 -1.84 8.68 2.95
CA TYR A 983 -0.38 8.84 2.92
C TYR A 983 0.05 10.22 3.43
N GLY A 984 -0.57 11.29 2.93
CA GLY A 984 -0.25 12.67 3.34
C GLY A 984 -0.53 12.92 4.82
N ASN A 985 -1.64 12.38 5.34
CA ASN A 985 -2.05 12.52 6.73
C ASN A 985 -1.05 11.92 7.72
N TRP A 986 -0.37 10.83 7.37
CA TRP A 986 0.71 10.26 8.18
C TRP A 986 1.87 11.25 8.41
N TRP A 987 2.14 12.12 7.44
CA TRP A 987 3.26 13.05 7.48
C TRP A 987 2.90 14.46 7.95
N CYS A 988 1.61 14.75 8.23
CA CYS A 988 1.21 16.06 8.73
C CYS A 988 1.92 16.42 10.03
N GLY A 989 2.58 17.59 10.04
CA GLY A 989 3.43 18.00 11.14
C GLY A 989 3.75 19.50 11.18
N LYS A 990 4.39 19.90 12.27
CA LYS A 990 5.00 21.22 12.50
C LYS A 990 6.42 21.03 13.00
N THR A 991 7.31 21.92 12.60
CA THR A 991 8.71 21.93 13.03
C THR A 991 9.15 23.37 13.20
N THR A 992 9.81 23.68 14.32
CA THR A 992 10.43 24.99 14.54
C THR A 992 11.68 25.16 13.69
N LYS A 993 12.17 26.39 13.56
CA LYS A 993 13.30 26.69 12.66
C LYS A 993 14.59 26.02 13.13
N GLU A 994 14.81 26.01 14.44
CA GLU A 994 15.98 25.40 15.10
C GLU A 994 15.94 23.87 14.96
N ALA A 995 14.77 23.24 15.21
CA ALA A 995 14.59 21.81 14.98
C ALA A 995 14.76 21.42 13.51
N ALA A 996 14.34 22.28 12.57
CA ALA A 996 14.57 22.06 11.14
C ALA A 996 16.06 22.12 10.79
N GLU A 997 16.84 23.05 11.35
CA GLU A 997 18.29 23.09 11.17
C GLU A 997 18.99 21.84 11.71
N GLN A 998 18.61 21.41 12.91
CA GLN A 998 19.14 20.17 13.50
C GLN A 998 18.84 18.94 12.62
N ALA A 999 17.62 18.83 12.08
CA ALA A 999 17.26 17.75 11.18
C ALA A 999 18.07 17.77 9.88
N ILE A 1000 18.31 18.95 9.28
CA ILE A 1000 19.11 19.07 8.05
C ILE A 1000 20.54 18.55 8.20
N TYR A 1001 21.14 18.64 9.39
CA TYR A 1001 22.51 18.17 9.63
C TYR A 1001 22.62 16.66 9.87
N ASN A 1002 21.62 16.07 10.53
CA ASN A 1002 21.77 14.72 11.09
C ASN A 1002 20.70 13.71 10.66
N ASP A 1003 19.53 14.15 10.23
CA ASP A 1003 18.43 13.25 9.91
C ASP A 1003 18.60 12.70 8.48
N PRO A 1004 18.74 11.37 8.29
CA PRO A 1004 18.72 10.79 6.96
C PRO A 1004 17.34 10.94 6.29
N HIS A 1005 16.28 11.28 7.03
CA HIS A 1005 14.97 11.51 6.42
C HIS A 1005 14.86 12.93 5.88
N ALA A 1006 14.26 13.06 4.68
CA ALA A 1006 13.86 14.37 4.19
C ALA A 1006 12.78 14.99 5.11
N PRO A 1007 12.67 16.33 5.16
CA PRO A 1007 11.59 17.00 5.87
C PRO A 1007 10.22 16.44 5.49
N LYS A 1008 9.30 16.33 6.45
CA LYS A 1008 8.00 15.66 6.27
C LYS A 1008 7.21 16.21 5.08
N SER A 1009 7.23 17.54 4.86
CA SER A 1009 6.61 18.18 3.69
C SER A 1009 7.26 17.77 2.37
N ALA A 1010 8.58 17.55 2.33
CA ALA A 1010 9.26 17.00 1.17
C ALA A 1010 8.88 15.53 0.93
N ARG A 1011 8.74 14.72 1.99
CA ARG A 1011 8.24 13.33 1.88
C ARG A 1011 6.81 13.26 1.34
N ILE A 1012 5.99 14.28 1.57
CA ILE A 1012 4.68 14.42 0.89
C ILE A 1012 4.87 14.83 -0.57
N ILE A 1013 5.47 16.00 -0.80
CA ILE A 1013 5.46 16.68 -2.10
C ILE A 1013 6.30 15.92 -3.14
N GLU A 1014 7.55 15.57 -2.81
CA GLU A 1014 8.48 14.98 -3.76
C GLU A 1014 8.10 13.53 -4.09
N THR A 1015 7.55 12.79 -3.12
CA THR A 1015 7.00 11.45 -3.36
C THR A 1015 5.77 11.51 -4.29
N MET A 1016 4.87 12.48 -4.11
CA MET A 1016 3.75 12.70 -5.05
C MET A 1016 4.25 13.09 -6.45
N ALA A 1017 5.31 13.90 -6.54
CA ALA A 1017 5.92 14.26 -7.81
C ALA A 1017 6.52 13.04 -8.55
N ASN A 1018 6.90 12.00 -7.81
CA ASN A 1018 7.43 10.73 -8.32
C ASN A 1018 6.33 9.69 -8.63
N SER A 1019 5.08 9.88 -8.18
CA SER A 1019 3.99 8.94 -8.41
C SER A 1019 3.16 9.30 -9.65
N ARG A 1020 3.10 8.41 -10.63
CA ARG A 1020 2.20 8.54 -11.79
C ARG A 1020 0.75 8.34 -11.37
N GLU A 1021 0.53 7.45 -10.42
CA GLU A 1021 -0.74 7.02 -9.87
C GLU A 1021 -1.42 8.19 -9.15
N PHE A 1022 -0.67 8.95 -8.33
CA PHE A 1022 -1.12 10.20 -7.73
C PHE A 1022 -1.53 11.22 -8.81
N LYS A 1023 -0.64 11.46 -9.78
CA LYS A 1023 -0.90 12.40 -10.87
C LYS A 1023 -2.15 12.02 -11.66
N ASN A 1024 -2.44 10.73 -11.82
CA ASN A 1024 -3.68 10.26 -12.42
C ASN A 1024 -4.89 10.51 -11.52
N ALA A 1025 -4.83 10.11 -10.24
CA ALA A 1025 -5.92 10.23 -9.28
C ALA A 1025 -6.40 11.68 -9.09
N PHE A 1026 -5.48 12.65 -9.10
CA PHE A 1026 -5.80 14.07 -8.98
C PHE A 1026 -5.86 14.83 -10.31
N SER A 1027 -5.85 14.11 -11.43
CA SER A 1027 -5.96 14.72 -12.77
C SER A 1027 -4.91 15.79 -13.08
N CYS A 1028 -3.70 15.67 -12.53
CA CYS A 1028 -2.60 16.62 -12.77
C CYS A 1028 -2.23 16.77 -14.26
N PRO A 1029 -1.84 17.96 -14.75
CA PRO A 1029 -1.57 18.17 -16.17
C PRO A 1029 -0.44 17.30 -16.73
N ASP A 1030 0.65 17.19 -15.97
CA ASP A 1030 1.75 16.27 -16.28
C ASP A 1030 1.54 14.94 -15.56
N LYS A 1031 1.68 13.82 -16.28
CA LYS A 1031 1.56 12.46 -15.76
C LYS A 1031 2.90 11.74 -15.62
N LYS A 1032 4.00 12.36 -16.08
CA LYS A 1032 5.32 11.75 -16.02
C LYS A 1032 5.89 11.84 -14.61
N PRO A 1033 6.39 10.75 -14.00
CA PRO A 1033 7.17 10.82 -12.76
C PRO A 1033 8.37 11.76 -12.89
N ALA A 1034 8.69 12.52 -11.84
CA ALA A 1034 9.90 13.34 -11.83
C ALA A 1034 11.15 12.45 -11.77
N CYS A 1035 11.19 11.53 -10.80
CA CYS A 1035 12.17 10.46 -10.67
C CYS A 1035 11.47 9.11 -10.54
N LYS A 1036 12.14 8.03 -10.98
CA LYS A 1036 11.65 6.65 -10.85
C LYS A 1036 12.82 5.67 -10.78
N LEU A 1037 12.75 4.74 -9.83
CA LEU A 1037 13.74 3.67 -9.66
C LEU A 1037 13.05 2.29 -9.71
N TRP A 1038 12.17 2.02 -8.73
CA TRP A 1038 11.30 0.83 -8.66
C TRP A 1038 10.01 1.00 -9.48
#